data_AF-A0A9N7NSK8-F1
#
_entry.id   AF-A0A9N7NSK8-F1
#
_cell.length_a   1.000
_cell.length_b   1.000
_cell.length_c   1.000
_cell.angle_alpha   90.00
_cell.angle_beta   90.00
_cell.angle_gamma   90.00
#
_symmetry.space_group_name_H-M   'P 1'
#
loop_
_entity.id
_entity.type
_entity.pdbx_description
1 polymer ?
#
loop_
_entity_poly.entity_id
_entity_poly.type
_entity_poly.pdbx_seq_one_letter_code
_entity_poly.pdbx_strand_id
1 'polypeptide(L)'
;MPLRLEIKRKLAQRSERVKSVDLHPTEPWILASLYSGTVCIWNYQSQNMHFFNYFLLCYLAVRSAKFIARKQWVVAGADDMFIRVYNYNTMDKVKVFEAHTDYIRCVAVHPTLPYVLSSSDDMLIKLWDWEKGWLCTQIFEGHSHYVMQVTFNPKDTNTFASASLDRTIKIWNLGSPDPNFTLDAHLKGVNCVDYFTGGDKPYLITGSDDHTAKVWDYQTKSCVQTLEGHTHNVSAVCFHPELPIIITGSEDGTVRIWHSTTYRLENTLNYGLERVWAVGYLKGSRRVVIGYDEGTIMVKLGREVPVASMDNSGKIIWAKHNEIQTVNIKSIGADYEVADGERLPLAVKELGTCDLYPQSLKHNPNGRFVVVCGDGEYIIYTALAWRNRSFGSALEFVWSTEGEYAVRESTSKIKMFSKNFLEKKTIRPTFSAEHIYGGTLLAMCSNDFICFYDWAECRLIRRIDVNVKNLYWADSGDLVAIASDTSFYILKYNRDVVSAYLESGRPVDEQGVEDAFELLYEINERVRTGLWVGDCFIYNNSSWRLNYCVGGEVTTMFHLDRPMYLLGYLANQSRVYLVDKEFNVIGYTLLLSLIEYKTLVMRGDLDRANEVLPSIPKEQLNSVARFLESRGMIEDALEVATDPDYRFELAIQLGRLEIAKEIASVAQSESKWKQLGELAMSTGMLEMAEQCLKQANDLSGLLLLYSSLGNAEGISELASLAKEHGKNNVAFLCLFMLGKLEDCLQLLVDSNRIPEAALMARSYLPSKVSEIVALWRKDLNKINQKAAESLADPEEYPNLFEDWQVALAVEAKAAETRCKYPPAAEYLQHADRSTASLVETFRNMQMDEEHLENGELDYEDAEPNGDDEEAQEEPKDEQVAVHDDGQEEAVAVDVDSNDGAVLVNGSEAEEEWVLFLCLHRVTEPSQDRRFQLCMDHLMEVGGATIPNDNHDFNVRRPSVGYLHLRPLRLLFGVAAQVFD
;
A
#
# COMPACT_ATOMS: atom_id res chain seq x y z
N MET A 1 -23.88 -37.81 -5.59
CA MET A 1 -24.94 -36.77 -5.83
C MET A 1 -24.62 -35.98 -7.10
N PRO A 2 -25.49 -35.08 -7.63
CA PRO A 2 -25.09 -34.11 -8.66
C PRO A 2 -24.01 -33.13 -8.17
N LEU A 3 -23.20 -32.63 -9.11
CA LEU A 3 -22.09 -31.70 -8.90
C LEU A 3 -22.63 -30.31 -8.54
N ARG A 4 -22.72 -30.00 -7.24
CA ARG A 4 -23.17 -28.68 -6.72
C ARG A 4 -22.18 -27.55 -7.04
N LEU A 5 -22.28 -26.99 -8.26
CA LEU A 5 -21.58 -25.76 -8.64
C LEU A 5 -22.29 -24.51 -8.07
N GLU A 6 -21.55 -23.67 -7.36
CA GLU A 6 -22.01 -22.33 -6.96
C GLU A 6 -21.95 -21.38 -8.17
N ILE A 7 -23.03 -21.37 -8.98
CA ILE A 7 -23.12 -20.59 -10.22
C ILE A 7 -23.48 -19.13 -9.90
N LYS A 8 -22.57 -18.19 -10.15
CA LYS A 8 -22.77 -16.76 -9.90
C LYS A 8 -22.56 -15.93 -11.16
N ARG A 9 -23.62 -15.24 -11.60
CA ARG A 9 -23.57 -14.23 -12.68
C ARG A 9 -22.64 -13.09 -12.26
N LYS A 10 -21.76 -12.64 -13.17
CA LYS A 10 -20.77 -11.57 -12.92
C LYS A 10 -20.90 -10.38 -13.86
N LEU A 11 -21.30 -10.62 -15.11
CA LEU A 11 -21.67 -9.59 -16.07
C LEU A 11 -22.93 -10.05 -16.81
N ALA A 12 -23.80 -9.12 -17.15
CA ALA A 12 -24.86 -9.32 -18.14
C ALA A 12 -25.02 -8.01 -18.91
N GLN A 13 -24.61 -8.01 -20.18
CA GLN A 13 -24.58 -6.84 -21.04
C GLN A 13 -25.51 -7.11 -22.23
N ARG A 14 -26.57 -6.31 -22.38
CA ARG A 14 -27.43 -6.37 -23.57
C ARG A 14 -26.69 -5.75 -24.76
N SER A 15 -26.81 -6.39 -25.92
CA SER A 15 -26.34 -5.91 -27.22
C SER A 15 -27.14 -6.58 -28.33
N GLU A 16 -26.85 -6.24 -29.58
CA GLU A 16 -27.24 -7.08 -30.71
C GLU A 16 -26.63 -8.49 -30.63
N ARG A 17 -27.14 -9.40 -31.46
CA ARG A 17 -26.72 -10.79 -31.63
C ARG A 17 -25.20 -10.93 -31.63
N VAL A 18 -24.69 -11.61 -30.62
CA VAL A 18 -23.27 -11.98 -30.50
C VAL A 18 -23.02 -13.23 -31.35
N LYS A 19 -21.97 -13.22 -32.18
CA LYS A 19 -21.58 -14.35 -33.02
C LYS A 19 -20.36 -15.10 -32.51
N SER A 20 -19.42 -14.41 -31.87
CA SER A 20 -18.35 -15.04 -31.10
C SER A 20 -18.01 -14.25 -29.85
N VAL A 21 -17.41 -14.94 -28.89
CA VAL A 21 -16.80 -14.35 -27.70
C VAL A 21 -15.36 -14.83 -27.55
N ASP A 22 -14.54 -14.06 -26.83
CA ASP A 22 -13.21 -14.45 -26.38
C ASP A 22 -12.87 -13.77 -25.05
N LEU A 23 -11.87 -14.30 -24.33
CA LEU A 23 -11.43 -13.79 -23.03
C LEU A 23 -9.94 -13.45 -23.09
N HIS A 24 -9.59 -12.25 -22.62
CA HIS A 24 -8.19 -11.86 -22.55
C HIS A 24 -7.45 -12.66 -21.45
N PRO A 25 -6.21 -13.14 -21.68
CA PRO A 25 -5.54 -14.06 -20.75
C PRO A 25 -5.05 -13.41 -19.45
N THR A 26 -4.72 -12.11 -19.44
CA THR A 26 -4.30 -11.36 -18.24
C THR A 26 -5.38 -10.36 -17.81
N GLU A 27 -5.64 -9.37 -18.67
CA GLU A 27 -6.63 -8.32 -18.41
C GLU A 27 -8.05 -8.84 -18.19
N PRO A 28 -8.87 -8.16 -17.38
CA PRO A 28 -10.25 -8.55 -17.09
C PRO A 28 -11.22 -8.20 -18.25
N TRP A 29 -10.87 -8.60 -19.48
CA TRP A 29 -11.59 -8.18 -20.69
C TRP A 29 -12.28 -9.33 -21.42
N ILE A 30 -13.48 -9.05 -21.91
CA ILE A 30 -14.26 -9.89 -22.82
C ILE A 30 -14.27 -9.23 -24.19
N LEU A 31 -13.95 -10.00 -25.23
CA LEU A 31 -14.20 -9.66 -26.62
C LEU A 31 -15.57 -10.23 -27.02
N ALA A 32 -16.38 -9.43 -27.71
CA ALA A 32 -17.62 -9.90 -28.34
C ALA A 32 -17.70 -9.38 -29.78
N SER A 33 -17.98 -10.27 -30.75
CA SER A 33 -18.25 -9.90 -32.14
C SER A 33 -19.75 -9.95 -32.43
N LEU A 34 -20.27 -8.91 -33.08
CA LEU A 34 -21.70 -8.70 -33.27
C LEU A 34 -22.13 -8.91 -34.74
N TYR A 35 -23.40 -9.27 -34.90
CA TYR A 35 -24.02 -9.46 -36.21
C TYR A 35 -24.15 -8.15 -37.03
N SER A 36 -24.11 -6.99 -36.37
CA SER A 36 -24.00 -5.66 -36.99
C SER A 36 -22.69 -5.40 -37.76
N GLY A 37 -21.67 -6.24 -37.55
CA GLY A 37 -20.30 -5.98 -37.99
C GLY A 37 -19.45 -5.19 -36.98
N THR A 38 -19.97 -4.97 -35.78
CA THR A 38 -19.24 -4.36 -34.66
C THR A 38 -18.44 -5.40 -33.85
N VAL A 39 -17.29 -5.00 -33.31
CA VAL A 39 -16.57 -5.72 -32.26
C VAL A 39 -16.42 -4.82 -31.02
N CYS A 40 -16.70 -5.39 -29.85
CA CYS A 40 -16.72 -4.69 -28.57
C CYS A 40 -15.74 -5.34 -27.59
N ILE A 41 -15.07 -4.53 -26.77
CA ILE A 41 -14.23 -4.99 -25.65
C ILE A 41 -14.79 -4.45 -24.33
N TRP A 42 -15.08 -5.36 -23.38
CA TRP A 42 -15.74 -5.07 -22.11
C TRP A 42 -14.86 -5.42 -20.91
N ASN A 43 -14.61 -4.48 -20.00
CA ASN A 43 -14.01 -4.79 -18.70
C ASN A 43 -15.09 -5.36 -17.75
N TYR A 44 -14.92 -6.59 -17.27
CA TYR A 44 -15.89 -7.26 -16.40
C TYR A 44 -15.61 -7.10 -14.89
N GLN A 45 -14.50 -6.46 -14.50
CA GLN A 45 -14.19 -6.19 -13.09
C GLN A 45 -14.79 -4.86 -12.62
N SER A 46 -14.71 -3.80 -13.43
CA SER A 46 -15.12 -2.45 -13.02
C SER A 46 -16.63 -2.32 -12.75
N GLN A 47 -17.46 -3.05 -13.52
CA GLN A 47 -18.92 -2.91 -13.67
C GLN A 47 -19.41 -1.52 -14.13
N ASN A 48 -18.78 -0.44 -13.65
CA ASN A 48 -18.79 0.86 -14.31
C ASN A 48 -18.44 0.71 -15.80
N MET A 49 -19.26 1.34 -16.62
CA MET A 49 -19.24 1.28 -18.09
C MET A 49 -18.12 2.16 -18.66
N HIS A 50 -16.87 1.87 -18.29
CA HIS A 50 -15.74 2.21 -19.15
C HIS A 50 -15.81 1.30 -20.39
N PHE A 51 -16.69 1.72 -21.31
CA PHE A 51 -16.68 1.33 -22.72
C PHE A 51 -15.27 1.56 -23.25
N PHE A 52 -14.42 0.53 -23.22
CA PHE A 52 -13.01 0.77 -23.53
C PHE A 52 -12.88 1.15 -25.00
N ASN A 53 -13.49 0.37 -25.91
CA ASN A 53 -13.61 0.73 -27.32
C ASN A 53 -14.74 -0.03 -28.04
N TYR A 54 -15.27 0.59 -29.10
CA TYR A 54 -16.24 0.03 -30.05
C TYR A 54 -15.66 0.14 -31.46
N PHE A 55 -15.55 -0.97 -32.19
CA PHE A 55 -15.08 -0.98 -33.57
C PHE A 55 -16.20 -1.38 -34.52
N LEU A 56 -16.66 -0.48 -35.39
CA LEU A 56 -17.38 -0.89 -36.61
C LEU A 56 -16.34 -1.36 -37.63
N LEU A 57 -16.20 -2.68 -37.79
CA LEU A 57 -15.20 -3.27 -38.70
C LEU A 57 -15.69 -3.28 -40.16
N CYS A 58 -16.98 -3.51 -40.33
CA CYS A 58 -17.72 -3.60 -41.58
C CYS A 58 -19.23 -3.45 -41.30
N TYR A 59 -20.05 -3.36 -42.34
CA TYR A 59 -21.52 -3.34 -42.25
C TYR A 59 -22.15 -4.74 -42.40
N LEU A 60 -21.33 -5.80 -42.32
CA LEU A 60 -21.73 -7.20 -42.41
C LEU A 60 -21.19 -7.96 -41.19
N ALA A 61 -21.84 -9.07 -40.83
CA ALA A 61 -21.60 -9.75 -39.56
C ALA A 61 -20.14 -10.21 -39.36
N VAL A 62 -19.56 -9.89 -38.20
CA VAL A 62 -18.25 -10.42 -37.79
C VAL A 62 -18.50 -11.73 -37.04
N ARG A 63 -18.37 -12.86 -37.74
CA ARG A 63 -18.69 -14.18 -37.16
C ARG A 63 -17.71 -14.60 -36.07
N SER A 64 -16.42 -14.29 -36.24
CA SER A 64 -15.37 -14.74 -35.32
C SER A 64 -14.33 -13.65 -35.07
N ALA A 65 -14.10 -13.33 -33.80
CA ALA A 65 -12.98 -12.52 -33.34
C ALA A 65 -12.22 -13.21 -32.19
N LYS A 66 -10.90 -12.98 -32.11
CA LYS A 66 -9.99 -13.55 -31.09
C LYS A 66 -8.87 -12.57 -30.71
N PHE A 67 -8.40 -12.65 -29.47
CA PHE A 67 -7.22 -11.92 -29.02
C PHE A 67 -5.91 -12.58 -29.48
N ILE A 68 -4.91 -11.75 -29.77
CA ILE A 68 -3.50 -12.12 -29.94
C ILE A 68 -2.69 -11.30 -28.93
N ALA A 69 -2.88 -11.59 -27.64
CA ALA A 69 -2.34 -10.80 -26.51
C ALA A 69 -0.82 -10.56 -26.60
N ARG A 70 -0.04 -11.56 -27.04
CA ARG A 70 1.42 -11.48 -27.29
C ARG A 70 1.87 -10.43 -28.32
N LYS A 71 0.95 -9.83 -29.09
CA LYS A 71 1.23 -8.71 -30.02
C LYS A 71 0.28 -7.51 -29.75
N GLN A 72 -0.55 -7.58 -28.71
CA GLN A 72 -1.59 -6.60 -28.39
C GLN A 72 -2.65 -6.39 -29.49
N TRP A 73 -3.02 -7.46 -30.21
CA TRP A 73 -3.99 -7.37 -31.32
C TRP A 73 -5.31 -8.10 -31.05
N VAL A 74 -6.37 -7.65 -31.72
CA VAL A 74 -7.56 -8.47 -32.04
C VAL A 74 -7.48 -8.84 -33.52
N VAL A 75 -7.75 -10.10 -33.84
CA VAL A 75 -8.03 -10.58 -35.21
C VAL A 75 -9.51 -10.90 -35.35
N ALA A 76 -10.11 -10.51 -36.47
CA ALA A 76 -11.53 -10.70 -36.76
C ALA A 76 -11.77 -11.12 -38.21
N GLY A 77 -12.71 -12.03 -38.44
CA GLY A 77 -13.20 -12.47 -39.75
C GLY A 77 -14.70 -12.26 -39.88
N ALA A 78 -15.16 -11.84 -41.07
CA ALA A 78 -16.51 -11.38 -41.32
C ALA A 78 -17.11 -11.90 -42.65
N ASP A 79 -18.40 -11.63 -42.82
CA ASP A 79 -19.20 -11.97 -44.01
C ASP A 79 -18.84 -11.16 -45.27
N ASP A 80 -17.93 -10.19 -45.16
CA ASP A 80 -17.35 -9.50 -46.33
C ASP A 80 -16.08 -10.17 -46.86
N MET A 81 -15.71 -11.35 -46.36
CA MET A 81 -14.56 -12.18 -46.80
C MET A 81 -13.17 -11.66 -46.38
N PHE A 82 -13.10 -10.53 -45.65
CA PHE A 82 -11.84 -9.96 -45.16
C PHE A 82 -11.49 -10.44 -43.74
N ILE A 83 -10.20 -10.75 -43.54
CA ILE A 83 -9.59 -10.77 -42.21
C ILE A 83 -9.07 -9.37 -41.88
N ARG A 84 -9.33 -8.94 -40.64
CA ARG A 84 -8.94 -7.64 -40.10
C ARG A 84 -8.17 -7.82 -38.80
N VAL A 85 -7.17 -6.98 -38.59
CA VAL A 85 -6.28 -7.01 -37.43
C VAL A 85 -6.08 -5.59 -36.91
N TYR A 86 -6.38 -5.38 -35.64
CA TYR A 86 -6.30 -4.08 -34.96
C TYR A 86 -5.51 -4.20 -33.66
N ASN A 87 -4.75 -3.16 -33.31
CA ASN A 87 -4.15 -3.03 -32.00
C ASN A 87 -5.25 -2.65 -30.98
N TYR A 88 -5.36 -3.37 -29.86
CA TYR A 88 -6.44 -3.11 -28.88
C TYR A 88 -6.09 -2.06 -27.81
N ASN A 89 -4.88 -1.49 -27.84
CA ASN A 89 -4.44 -0.40 -26.97
C ASN A 89 -4.42 0.94 -27.72
N THR A 90 -4.00 0.96 -28.99
CA THR A 90 -3.91 2.19 -29.81
C THR A 90 -5.03 2.35 -30.84
N MET A 91 -5.84 1.31 -31.04
CA MET A 91 -6.95 1.23 -32.01
C MET A 91 -6.52 1.30 -33.48
N ASP A 92 -5.22 1.27 -33.75
CA ASP A 92 -4.65 1.25 -35.09
C ASP A 92 -4.98 -0.01 -35.88
N LYS A 93 -5.27 0.16 -37.17
CA LYS A 93 -5.43 -0.91 -38.15
C LYS A 93 -4.07 -1.48 -38.55
N VAL A 94 -3.72 -2.66 -38.05
CA VAL A 94 -2.46 -3.37 -38.32
C VAL A 94 -2.46 -4.00 -39.72
N LYS A 95 -3.55 -4.69 -40.08
CA LYS A 95 -3.68 -5.37 -41.38
C LYS A 95 -5.17 -5.54 -41.73
N VAL A 96 -5.51 -5.40 -43.01
CA VAL A 96 -6.78 -5.85 -43.60
C VAL A 96 -6.45 -6.50 -44.94
N PHE A 97 -7.00 -7.68 -45.20
CA PHE A 97 -6.81 -8.42 -46.46
C PHE A 97 -7.98 -9.37 -46.73
N GLU A 98 -8.27 -9.60 -48.01
CA GLU A 98 -9.23 -10.59 -48.48
C GLU A 98 -8.62 -11.99 -48.26
N ALA A 99 -9.30 -12.86 -47.53
CA ALA A 99 -8.75 -14.15 -47.09
C ALA A 99 -9.42 -15.35 -47.77
N HIS A 100 -10.72 -15.24 -48.02
CA HIS A 100 -11.57 -16.27 -48.61
C HIS A 100 -12.43 -15.67 -49.72
N THR A 101 -13.14 -16.51 -50.48
CA THR A 101 -14.09 -16.07 -51.51
C THR A 101 -15.55 -16.17 -51.06
N ASP A 102 -15.77 -16.48 -49.78
CA ASP A 102 -17.08 -16.60 -49.13
C ASP A 102 -16.95 -16.34 -47.61
N TYR A 103 -18.06 -16.35 -46.87
CA TYR A 103 -18.15 -15.98 -45.46
C TYR A 103 -17.13 -16.68 -44.56
N ILE A 104 -16.35 -15.91 -43.80
CA ILE A 104 -15.40 -16.46 -42.82
C ILE A 104 -16.20 -16.87 -41.57
N ARG A 105 -16.23 -18.17 -41.29
CA ARG A 105 -16.98 -18.77 -40.17
C ARG A 105 -16.22 -18.70 -38.85
N CYS A 106 -14.96 -19.13 -38.86
CA CYS A 106 -14.13 -19.18 -37.66
C CYS A 106 -12.70 -18.71 -37.93
N VAL A 107 -12.09 -18.13 -36.90
CA VAL A 107 -10.68 -17.73 -36.86
C VAL A 107 -10.07 -18.28 -35.57
N ALA A 108 -9.03 -19.09 -35.68
CA ALA A 108 -8.32 -19.69 -34.55
C ALA A 108 -6.85 -19.24 -34.52
N VAL A 109 -6.36 -18.88 -33.33
CA VAL A 109 -5.00 -18.35 -33.12
C VAL A 109 -4.12 -19.45 -32.55
N HIS A 110 -2.96 -19.71 -33.16
CA HIS A 110 -2.03 -20.74 -32.69
C HIS A 110 -1.36 -20.30 -31.37
N PRO A 111 -1.28 -21.14 -30.33
CA PRO A 111 -0.87 -20.71 -28.98
C PRO A 111 0.58 -20.22 -28.89
N THR A 112 1.53 -20.79 -29.64
CA THR A 112 2.97 -20.44 -29.57
C THR A 112 3.50 -19.80 -30.87
N LEU A 113 3.54 -20.57 -31.96
CA LEU A 113 3.95 -20.15 -33.32
C LEU A 113 3.11 -18.99 -33.91
N PRO A 114 3.64 -18.25 -34.91
CA PRO A 114 3.04 -17.01 -35.41
C PRO A 114 1.87 -17.21 -36.42
N TYR A 115 0.96 -18.13 -36.13
CA TYR A 115 -0.07 -18.57 -37.08
C TYR A 115 -1.51 -18.24 -36.67
N VAL A 116 -2.33 -17.93 -37.68
CA VAL A 116 -3.80 -17.91 -37.62
C VAL A 116 -4.35 -18.93 -38.63
N LEU A 117 -5.32 -19.74 -38.21
CA LEU A 117 -6.20 -20.49 -39.11
C LEU A 117 -7.49 -19.70 -39.35
N SER A 118 -7.98 -19.68 -40.58
CA SER A 118 -9.35 -19.26 -40.92
C SER A 118 -10.10 -20.36 -41.66
N SER A 119 -11.41 -20.44 -41.43
CA SER A 119 -12.33 -21.38 -42.08
C SER A 119 -13.55 -20.66 -42.64
N SER A 120 -14.10 -21.16 -43.75
CA SER A 120 -15.08 -20.43 -44.55
C SER A 120 -16.12 -21.34 -45.21
N ASP A 121 -17.15 -20.69 -45.76
CA ASP A 121 -18.13 -21.28 -46.67
C ASP A 121 -17.53 -21.65 -48.04
N ASP A 122 -16.34 -21.13 -48.39
CA ASP A 122 -15.57 -21.55 -49.59
C ASP A 122 -15.00 -22.99 -49.49
N MET A 123 -15.36 -23.73 -48.44
CA MET A 123 -14.96 -25.11 -48.10
C MET A 123 -13.47 -25.27 -47.74
N LEU A 124 -12.69 -24.19 -47.75
CA LEU A 124 -11.26 -24.21 -47.46
C LEU A 124 -10.95 -23.83 -46.01
N ILE A 125 -9.79 -24.29 -45.55
CA ILE A 125 -9.12 -23.79 -44.34
C ILE A 125 -7.77 -23.22 -44.78
N LYS A 126 -7.41 -22.03 -44.30
CA LYS A 126 -6.18 -21.32 -44.71
C LYS A 126 -5.32 -20.96 -43.50
N LEU A 127 -4.01 -21.15 -43.65
CA LEU A 127 -2.99 -20.87 -42.62
C LEU A 127 -2.24 -19.58 -42.95
N TRP A 128 -2.35 -18.58 -42.08
CA TRP A 128 -1.74 -17.26 -42.25
C TRP A 128 -0.58 -17.06 -41.28
N ASP A 129 0.57 -16.65 -41.79
CA ASP A 129 1.77 -16.30 -41.01
C ASP A 129 1.95 -14.78 -40.98
N TRP A 130 1.80 -14.15 -39.80
CA TRP A 130 1.92 -12.70 -39.67
C TRP A 130 3.36 -12.20 -39.64
N GLU A 131 4.34 -13.04 -39.31
CA GLU A 131 5.77 -12.66 -39.34
C GLU A 131 6.31 -12.70 -40.78
N LYS A 132 5.70 -13.53 -41.64
CA LYS A 132 5.81 -13.44 -43.11
C LYS A 132 4.80 -12.44 -43.73
N GLY A 133 4.33 -11.46 -42.96
CA GLY A 133 3.52 -10.33 -43.48
C GLY A 133 2.04 -10.62 -43.74
N TRP A 134 1.49 -11.67 -43.12
CA TRP A 134 0.17 -12.27 -43.39
C TRP A 134 0.12 -13.03 -44.73
N LEU A 135 1.12 -13.87 -44.98
CA LEU A 135 1.17 -14.77 -46.13
C LEU A 135 0.35 -16.05 -45.86
N CYS A 136 -0.47 -16.46 -46.82
CA CYS A 136 -1.09 -17.78 -46.83
C CYS A 136 -0.01 -18.84 -47.03
N THR A 137 0.35 -19.55 -45.96
CA THR A 137 1.45 -20.54 -45.94
C THR A 137 0.97 -21.93 -46.35
N GLN A 138 -0.29 -22.27 -46.07
CA GLN A 138 -0.89 -23.55 -46.42
C GLN A 138 -2.40 -23.38 -46.67
N ILE A 139 -2.95 -24.19 -47.59
CA ILE A 139 -4.38 -24.38 -47.79
C ILE A 139 -4.68 -25.85 -47.50
N PHE A 140 -5.73 -26.12 -46.74
CA PHE A 140 -6.20 -27.48 -46.46
C PHE A 140 -7.54 -27.71 -47.18
N GLU A 141 -7.57 -28.72 -48.03
CA GLU A 141 -8.71 -29.04 -48.92
C GLU A 141 -9.28 -30.42 -48.59
N GLY A 142 -10.56 -30.65 -48.89
CA GLY A 142 -11.19 -31.97 -48.75
C GLY A 142 -12.35 -32.06 -47.75
N HIS A 143 -12.85 -30.93 -47.22
CA HIS A 143 -14.26 -30.83 -46.83
C HIS A 143 -15.15 -30.64 -48.07
N SER A 144 -16.43 -30.97 -47.95
CA SER A 144 -17.41 -30.94 -49.07
C SER A 144 -18.58 -29.98 -48.81
N HIS A 145 -18.48 -29.17 -47.75
CA HIS A 145 -19.43 -28.11 -47.40
C HIS A 145 -18.75 -27.08 -46.49
N TYR A 146 -19.53 -26.21 -45.85
CA TYR A 146 -19.07 -25.07 -45.08
C TYR A 146 -18.31 -25.49 -43.82
N VAL A 147 -17.11 -24.94 -43.62
CA VAL A 147 -16.26 -25.28 -42.47
C VAL A 147 -16.56 -24.33 -41.31
N MET A 148 -17.49 -24.75 -40.45
CA MET A 148 -18.14 -23.95 -39.43
C MET A 148 -17.22 -23.54 -38.27
N GLN A 149 -16.31 -24.42 -37.86
CA GLN A 149 -15.34 -24.12 -36.80
C GLN A 149 -14.00 -24.83 -37.04
N VAL A 150 -12.90 -24.16 -36.68
CA VAL A 150 -11.56 -24.76 -36.52
C VAL A 150 -11.06 -24.55 -35.08
N THR A 151 -10.33 -25.53 -34.54
CA THR A 151 -9.74 -25.45 -33.20
C THR A 151 -8.40 -26.19 -33.14
N PHE A 152 -7.40 -25.57 -32.51
CA PHE A 152 -6.08 -26.19 -32.31
C PHE A 152 -6.14 -27.24 -31.19
N ASN A 153 -5.42 -28.34 -31.36
CA ASN A 153 -5.23 -29.31 -30.30
C ASN A 153 -4.38 -28.69 -29.17
N PRO A 154 -4.87 -28.63 -27.92
CA PRO A 154 -4.18 -27.99 -26.81
C PRO A 154 -3.02 -28.85 -26.25
N LYS A 155 -2.92 -30.13 -26.64
CA LYS A 155 -1.89 -31.09 -26.18
C LYS A 155 -0.76 -31.26 -27.20
N ASP A 156 -1.09 -31.22 -28.49
CA ASP A 156 -0.13 -31.15 -29.60
C ASP A 156 -0.51 -30.00 -30.53
N THR A 157 0.20 -28.88 -30.45
CA THR A 157 -0.15 -27.66 -31.18
C THR A 157 0.03 -27.78 -32.70
N ASN A 158 0.73 -28.83 -33.17
CA ASN A 158 0.94 -29.07 -34.60
C ASN A 158 -0.28 -29.72 -35.28
N THR A 159 -1.28 -30.16 -34.50
CA THR A 159 -2.56 -30.69 -35.01
C THR A 159 -3.75 -29.78 -34.70
N PHE A 160 -4.77 -29.83 -35.55
CA PHE A 160 -6.02 -29.10 -35.35
C PHE A 160 -7.23 -29.89 -35.88
N ALA A 161 -8.40 -29.58 -35.36
CA ALA A 161 -9.68 -30.15 -35.80
C ALA A 161 -10.51 -29.12 -36.55
N SER A 162 -11.32 -29.57 -37.50
CA SER A 162 -12.35 -28.78 -38.17
C SER A 162 -13.71 -29.48 -38.17
N ALA A 163 -14.77 -28.70 -37.97
CA ALA A 163 -16.16 -29.12 -38.09
C ALA A 163 -16.77 -28.57 -39.38
N SER A 164 -17.56 -29.39 -40.09
CA SER A 164 -18.19 -29.03 -41.35
C SER A 164 -19.65 -29.44 -41.43
N LEU A 165 -20.42 -28.72 -42.24
CA LEU A 165 -21.79 -29.12 -42.59
C LEU A 165 -21.87 -30.39 -43.46
N ASP A 166 -20.74 -30.91 -43.95
CA ASP A 166 -20.65 -32.24 -44.59
C ASP A 166 -20.78 -33.42 -43.61
N ARG A 167 -21.12 -33.15 -42.33
CA ARG A 167 -21.30 -34.08 -41.21
C ARG A 167 -20.01 -34.63 -40.60
N THR A 168 -18.86 -34.30 -41.18
CA THR A 168 -17.58 -34.84 -40.74
C THR A 168 -16.78 -33.88 -39.86
N ILE A 169 -15.93 -34.49 -39.02
CA ILE A 169 -14.81 -33.83 -38.36
C ILE A 169 -13.55 -34.24 -39.12
N LYS A 170 -12.66 -33.31 -39.44
CA LYS A 170 -11.32 -33.64 -40.00
C LYS A 170 -10.23 -33.20 -39.04
N ILE A 171 -9.25 -34.07 -38.85
CA ILE A 171 -8.07 -33.80 -38.02
C ILE A 171 -6.88 -33.65 -38.94
N TRP A 172 -6.18 -32.53 -38.84
CA TRP A 172 -5.13 -32.11 -39.76
C TRP A 172 -3.80 -31.94 -39.03
N ASN A 173 -2.73 -31.81 -39.80
CA ASN A 173 -1.36 -31.53 -39.35
C ASN A 173 -0.89 -30.29 -40.12
N LEU A 174 -0.32 -29.27 -39.45
CA LEU A 174 0.12 -28.04 -40.12
C LEU A 174 1.13 -28.27 -41.25
N GLY A 175 1.89 -29.37 -41.20
CA GLY A 175 2.84 -29.78 -42.25
C GLY A 175 2.24 -30.55 -43.43
N SER A 176 0.94 -30.83 -43.46
CA SER A 176 0.27 -31.65 -44.48
C SER A 176 -0.99 -30.95 -45.02
N PRO A 177 -1.17 -30.81 -46.35
CA PRO A 177 -2.44 -30.33 -46.89
C PRO A 177 -3.57 -31.35 -46.70
N ASP A 178 -3.23 -32.66 -46.71
CA ASP A 178 -4.18 -33.75 -46.49
C ASP A 178 -4.52 -33.95 -45.00
N PRO A 179 -5.77 -34.34 -44.66
CA PRO A 179 -6.17 -34.63 -43.29
C PRO A 179 -5.64 -35.98 -42.80
N ASN A 180 -5.11 -36.03 -41.57
CA ASN A 180 -4.62 -37.24 -40.91
C ASN A 180 -5.72 -38.33 -40.83
N PHE A 181 -6.97 -37.92 -40.58
CA PHE A 181 -8.17 -38.73 -40.70
C PHE A 181 -9.45 -37.88 -40.70
N THR A 182 -10.53 -38.49 -41.16
CA THR A 182 -11.91 -37.97 -41.08
C THR A 182 -12.71 -38.84 -40.10
N LEU A 183 -13.60 -38.25 -39.30
CA LEU A 183 -14.62 -38.91 -38.50
C LEU A 183 -16.00 -38.54 -39.06
N ASP A 184 -16.86 -39.52 -39.32
CA ASP A 184 -18.28 -39.30 -39.60
C ASP A 184 -19.03 -39.20 -38.27
N ALA A 185 -19.56 -38.01 -37.95
CA ALA A 185 -19.89 -37.67 -36.57
C ALA A 185 -21.41 -37.56 -36.29
N HIS A 186 -22.17 -36.93 -37.19
CA HIS A 186 -23.56 -36.54 -36.92
C HIS A 186 -24.48 -36.83 -38.11
N LEU A 187 -25.79 -36.92 -37.86
CA LEU A 187 -26.77 -37.19 -38.92
C LEU A 187 -27.04 -35.94 -39.79
N LYS A 188 -26.68 -34.76 -39.28
CA LYS A 188 -26.69 -33.46 -39.94
C LYS A 188 -25.31 -32.80 -39.77
N GLY A 189 -25.15 -31.58 -40.29
CA GLY A 189 -23.89 -30.83 -40.23
C GLY A 189 -23.35 -30.62 -38.82
N VAL A 190 -22.03 -30.52 -38.68
CA VAL A 190 -21.36 -30.23 -37.42
C VAL A 190 -21.09 -28.72 -37.35
N ASN A 191 -21.65 -28.06 -36.34
CA ASN A 191 -21.54 -26.62 -36.16
C ASN A 191 -20.27 -26.23 -35.41
N CYS A 192 -19.88 -27.04 -34.42
CA CYS A 192 -18.88 -26.67 -33.45
C CYS A 192 -18.07 -27.88 -32.97
N VAL A 193 -16.81 -27.64 -32.60
CA VAL A 193 -15.84 -28.64 -32.13
C VAL A 193 -14.89 -28.04 -31.09
N ASP A 194 -14.59 -28.78 -30.03
CA ASP A 194 -13.59 -28.42 -29.01
C ASP A 194 -12.80 -29.65 -28.52
N TYR A 195 -11.57 -29.44 -28.05
CA TYR A 195 -10.70 -30.48 -27.50
C TYR A 195 -10.75 -30.53 -25.98
N PHE A 196 -10.68 -31.72 -25.39
CA PHE A 196 -10.55 -31.85 -23.94
C PHE A 196 -9.17 -31.40 -23.46
N THR A 197 -9.12 -30.29 -22.74
CA THR A 197 -7.89 -29.69 -22.21
C THR A 197 -7.32 -30.35 -20.96
N GLY A 198 -8.10 -31.20 -20.26
CA GLY A 198 -7.69 -31.82 -18.99
C GLY A 198 -6.98 -33.17 -19.17
N GLY A 199 -6.10 -33.51 -18.21
CA GLY A 199 -5.40 -34.80 -18.07
C GLY A 199 -4.85 -35.40 -19.37
N ASP A 200 -4.76 -36.73 -19.44
CA ASP A 200 -4.27 -37.45 -20.64
C ASP A 200 -5.36 -37.90 -21.62
N LYS A 201 -6.66 -37.82 -21.27
CA LYS A 201 -7.71 -38.39 -22.12
C LYS A 201 -7.74 -37.74 -23.53
N PRO A 202 -7.73 -38.52 -24.63
CA PRO A 202 -7.67 -38.02 -26.01
C PRO A 202 -9.07 -37.70 -26.55
N TYR A 203 -9.80 -36.80 -25.90
CA TYR A 203 -11.20 -36.52 -26.21
C TYR A 203 -11.42 -35.24 -27.02
N LEU A 204 -12.41 -35.31 -27.92
CA LEU A 204 -13.05 -34.22 -28.65
C LEU A 204 -14.52 -34.14 -28.23
N ILE A 205 -15.13 -32.97 -28.37
CA ILE A 205 -16.59 -32.79 -28.33
C ILE A 205 -17.05 -32.05 -29.58
N THR A 206 -18.25 -32.40 -30.05
CA THR A 206 -18.91 -31.80 -31.20
C THR A 206 -20.38 -31.51 -30.93
N GLY A 207 -20.93 -30.49 -31.60
CA GLY A 207 -22.36 -30.15 -31.59
C GLY A 207 -22.92 -29.98 -33.00
N SER A 208 -24.18 -30.35 -33.19
CA SER A 208 -24.82 -30.46 -34.52
C SER A 208 -26.25 -29.94 -34.55
N ASP A 209 -26.73 -29.70 -35.78
CA ASP A 209 -28.15 -29.51 -36.09
C ASP A 209 -29.00 -30.77 -35.85
N ASP A 210 -28.41 -31.94 -35.54
CA ASP A 210 -29.15 -33.13 -35.07
C ASP A 210 -29.59 -33.05 -33.59
N HIS A 211 -29.36 -31.90 -32.95
CA HIS A 211 -29.77 -31.55 -31.58
C HIS A 211 -29.03 -32.35 -30.49
N THR A 212 -28.02 -33.15 -30.89
CA THR A 212 -27.12 -33.85 -29.98
C THR A 212 -25.75 -33.16 -29.91
N ALA A 213 -25.05 -33.35 -28.80
CA ALA A 213 -23.61 -33.16 -28.73
C ALA A 213 -22.93 -34.52 -28.50
N LYS A 214 -21.80 -34.78 -29.13
CA LYS A 214 -21.10 -36.08 -29.02
C LYS A 214 -19.67 -35.92 -28.55
N VAL A 215 -19.28 -36.79 -27.63
CA VAL A 215 -17.91 -36.94 -27.12
C VAL A 215 -17.23 -38.07 -27.87
N TRP A 216 -16.07 -37.77 -28.45
CA TRP A 216 -15.30 -38.67 -29.31
C TRP A 216 -13.93 -38.93 -28.72
N ASP A 217 -13.45 -40.16 -28.83
CA ASP A 217 -12.04 -40.50 -28.66
C ASP A 217 -11.38 -40.44 -30.04
N TYR A 218 -10.43 -39.53 -30.23
CA TYR A 218 -9.77 -39.33 -31.53
C TYR A 218 -8.65 -40.34 -31.82
N GLN A 219 -8.22 -41.14 -30.84
CA GLN A 219 -7.28 -42.25 -31.05
C GLN A 219 -8.04 -43.52 -31.47
N THR A 220 -9.08 -43.92 -30.74
CA THR A 220 -9.90 -45.10 -31.13
C THR A 220 -10.92 -44.79 -32.23
N LYS A 221 -11.13 -43.50 -32.55
CA LYS A 221 -12.08 -43.00 -33.57
C LYS A 221 -13.52 -43.39 -33.27
N SER A 222 -13.86 -43.51 -31.99
CA SER A 222 -15.16 -43.99 -31.50
C SER A 222 -15.94 -42.90 -30.79
N CYS A 223 -17.28 -42.96 -30.89
CA CYS A 223 -18.17 -42.13 -30.09
C CYS A 223 -18.20 -42.70 -28.67
N VAL A 224 -17.62 -41.97 -27.71
CA VAL A 224 -17.58 -42.35 -26.29
C VAL A 224 -18.97 -42.18 -25.66
N GLN A 225 -19.68 -41.10 -26.01
CA GLN A 225 -21.04 -40.85 -25.53
C GLN A 225 -21.78 -39.81 -26.40
N THR A 226 -23.10 -39.99 -26.54
CA THR A 226 -24.01 -38.96 -27.05
C THR A 226 -24.72 -38.25 -25.90
N LEU A 227 -24.73 -36.92 -25.91
CA LEU A 227 -25.42 -36.03 -24.97
C LEU A 227 -26.71 -35.57 -25.65
N GLU A 228 -27.85 -36.11 -25.21
CA GLU A 228 -29.17 -35.87 -25.79
C GLU A 228 -30.05 -35.00 -24.90
N GLY A 229 -30.87 -34.14 -25.52
CA GLY A 229 -31.99 -33.48 -24.84
C GLY A 229 -32.15 -31.98 -25.11
N HIS A 230 -31.22 -31.34 -25.84
CA HIS A 230 -31.50 -30.04 -26.46
C HIS A 230 -32.64 -30.17 -27.47
N THR A 231 -33.42 -29.11 -27.65
CA THR A 231 -34.62 -29.12 -28.51
C THR A 231 -34.39 -28.48 -29.89
N HIS A 232 -33.29 -27.74 -30.04
CA HIS A 232 -32.84 -27.14 -31.30
C HIS A 232 -31.33 -27.37 -31.49
N ASN A 233 -30.78 -26.83 -32.58
CA ASN A 233 -29.38 -26.99 -32.99
C ASN A 233 -28.41 -26.71 -31.82
N VAL A 234 -27.36 -27.53 -31.68
CA VAL A 234 -26.24 -27.20 -30.77
C VAL A 234 -25.29 -26.30 -31.52
N SER A 235 -25.16 -25.05 -31.06
CA SER A 235 -24.43 -23.96 -31.73
C SER A 235 -23.01 -23.79 -31.20
N ALA A 236 -22.79 -24.14 -29.92
CA ALA A 236 -21.50 -24.08 -29.26
C ALA A 236 -21.29 -25.27 -28.31
N VAL A 237 -20.08 -25.84 -28.30
CA VAL A 237 -19.65 -26.86 -27.33
C VAL A 237 -18.29 -26.47 -26.76
N CYS A 238 -18.04 -26.84 -25.50
CA CYS A 238 -16.80 -26.53 -24.81
C CYS A 238 -16.50 -27.54 -23.69
N PHE A 239 -15.23 -27.93 -23.53
CA PHE A 239 -14.73 -28.50 -22.29
C PHE A 239 -14.20 -27.40 -21.36
N HIS A 240 -14.68 -27.34 -20.11
CA HIS A 240 -14.15 -26.38 -19.15
C HIS A 240 -12.72 -26.79 -18.71
N PRO A 241 -11.74 -25.88 -18.69
CA PRO A 241 -10.35 -26.25 -18.43
C PRO A 241 -10.11 -26.76 -17.00
N GLU A 242 -10.66 -26.09 -15.98
CA GLU A 242 -10.37 -26.39 -14.55
C GLU A 242 -11.42 -27.27 -13.83
N LEU A 243 -12.51 -27.64 -14.50
CA LEU A 243 -13.68 -28.28 -13.89
C LEU A 243 -14.07 -29.55 -14.66
N PRO A 244 -14.70 -30.54 -14.02
CA PRO A 244 -15.00 -31.84 -14.64
C PRO A 244 -16.31 -31.74 -15.43
N ILE A 245 -16.44 -30.71 -16.28
CA ILE A 245 -17.70 -30.35 -16.95
C ILE A 245 -17.52 -30.05 -18.43
N ILE A 246 -18.59 -30.34 -19.15
CA ILE A 246 -18.87 -30.01 -20.53
C ILE A 246 -19.96 -28.93 -20.53
N ILE A 247 -19.84 -27.94 -21.42
CA ILE A 247 -20.82 -26.88 -21.60
C ILE A 247 -21.33 -26.94 -23.04
N THR A 248 -22.65 -27.02 -23.23
CA THR A 248 -23.29 -26.99 -24.55
C THR A 248 -24.29 -25.83 -24.62
N GLY A 249 -24.22 -25.03 -25.67
CA GLY A 249 -25.16 -23.94 -25.97
C GLY A 249 -25.98 -24.27 -27.21
N SER A 250 -27.25 -23.89 -27.21
CA SER A 250 -28.19 -24.23 -28.28
C SER A 250 -29.06 -23.05 -28.72
N GLU A 251 -29.60 -23.17 -29.93
CA GLU A 251 -30.71 -22.36 -30.42
C GLU A 251 -32.05 -22.62 -29.69
N ASP A 252 -32.08 -23.45 -28.63
CA ASP A 252 -33.19 -23.50 -27.66
C ASP A 252 -33.07 -22.48 -26.51
N GLY A 253 -32.06 -21.61 -26.58
CA GLY A 253 -31.81 -20.57 -25.57
C GLY A 253 -31.26 -21.11 -24.25
N THR A 254 -31.05 -22.42 -24.12
CA THR A 254 -30.46 -23.03 -22.93
C THR A 254 -28.95 -23.26 -23.09
N VAL A 255 -28.23 -23.09 -21.98
CA VAL A 255 -26.87 -23.61 -21.81
C VAL A 255 -26.90 -24.75 -20.80
N ARG A 256 -26.47 -25.93 -21.22
CA ARG A 256 -26.45 -27.13 -20.39
C ARG A 256 -25.05 -27.43 -19.90
N ILE A 257 -24.97 -27.79 -18.63
CA ILE A 257 -23.73 -28.21 -17.96
C ILE A 257 -23.85 -29.70 -17.69
N TRP A 258 -22.94 -30.46 -18.27
CA TRP A 258 -22.86 -31.92 -18.15
C TRP A 258 -21.58 -32.31 -17.43
N HIS A 259 -21.56 -33.42 -16.71
CA HIS A 259 -20.34 -33.91 -16.07
C HIS A 259 -19.44 -34.65 -17.08
N SER A 260 -18.16 -34.30 -17.18
CA SER A 260 -17.23 -34.82 -18.19
C SER A 260 -16.84 -36.30 -18.06
N THR A 261 -16.98 -36.90 -16.87
CA THR A 261 -16.69 -38.34 -16.65
C THR A 261 -17.96 -39.21 -16.72
N THR A 262 -19.10 -38.69 -16.26
CA THR A 262 -20.34 -39.47 -16.11
C THR A 262 -21.47 -39.06 -17.06
N TYR A 263 -21.26 -37.99 -17.85
CA TYR A 263 -22.10 -37.51 -18.95
C TYR A 263 -23.57 -37.20 -18.64
N ARG A 264 -23.96 -37.26 -17.37
CA ARG A 264 -25.25 -36.81 -16.85
C ARG A 264 -25.36 -35.28 -16.91
N LEU A 265 -26.58 -34.81 -17.15
CA LEU A 265 -26.94 -33.39 -17.11
C LEU A 265 -26.97 -32.93 -15.65
N GLU A 266 -26.09 -32.00 -15.29
CA GLU A 266 -25.95 -31.49 -13.92
C GLU A 266 -26.77 -30.20 -13.71
N ASN A 267 -26.86 -29.34 -14.73
CA ASN A 267 -27.68 -28.12 -14.68
C ASN A 267 -28.09 -27.62 -16.09
N THR A 268 -29.22 -26.92 -16.18
CA THR A 268 -29.69 -26.24 -17.39
C THR A 268 -29.93 -24.77 -17.06
N LEU A 269 -29.14 -23.88 -17.66
CA LEU A 269 -29.24 -22.43 -17.51
C LEU A 269 -30.07 -21.85 -18.65
N ASN A 270 -31.05 -21.01 -18.30
CA ASN A 270 -31.73 -20.12 -19.24
C ASN A 270 -31.77 -18.73 -18.60
N TYR A 271 -31.43 -17.69 -19.37
CA TYR A 271 -31.38 -16.30 -18.92
C TYR A 271 -32.31 -15.36 -19.70
N GLY A 272 -33.13 -15.87 -20.62
CA GLY A 272 -34.09 -15.05 -21.38
C GLY A 272 -33.45 -14.00 -22.30
N LEU A 273 -32.37 -14.37 -23.01
CA LEU A 273 -31.73 -13.56 -24.06
C LEU A 273 -31.86 -14.22 -25.46
N GLU A 274 -32.89 -15.03 -25.65
CA GLU A 274 -33.09 -15.91 -26.81
C GLU A 274 -31.90 -16.86 -27.04
N ARG A 275 -31.57 -17.17 -28.29
CA ARG A 275 -30.65 -18.25 -28.69
C ARG A 275 -29.21 -18.04 -28.25
N VAL A 276 -28.51 -19.13 -27.91
CA VAL A 276 -27.06 -19.14 -27.69
C VAL A 276 -26.33 -19.30 -29.02
N TRP A 277 -25.20 -18.60 -29.19
CA TRP A 277 -24.35 -18.70 -30.37
C TRP A 277 -22.89 -19.04 -30.09
N ALA A 278 -22.36 -18.65 -28.92
CA ALA A 278 -20.95 -18.81 -28.61
C ALA A 278 -20.73 -19.02 -27.12
N VAL A 279 -19.72 -19.82 -26.78
CA VAL A 279 -19.22 -20.02 -25.41
C VAL A 279 -17.72 -19.78 -25.44
N GLY A 280 -17.21 -19.03 -24.46
CA GLY A 280 -15.78 -18.75 -24.28
C GLY A 280 -15.37 -18.97 -22.82
N TYR A 281 -14.12 -19.31 -22.59
CA TYR A 281 -13.59 -19.63 -21.26
C TYR A 281 -12.16 -19.09 -21.09
N LEU A 282 -11.75 -18.90 -19.83
CA LEU A 282 -10.38 -18.48 -19.49
C LEU A 282 -9.65 -19.65 -18.81
N LYS A 283 -8.53 -20.09 -19.38
CA LYS A 283 -7.63 -21.08 -18.77
C LYS A 283 -7.08 -20.55 -17.44
N GLY A 284 -6.98 -21.40 -16.41
CA GLY A 284 -6.58 -20.98 -15.07
C GLY A 284 -7.63 -20.12 -14.33
N SER A 285 -8.91 -20.19 -14.73
CA SER A 285 -10.05 -19.56 -14.08
C SER A 285 -11.31 -20.42 -14.23
N ARG A 286 -12.32 -20.16 -13.38
CA ARG A 286 -13.66 -20.77 -13.43
C ARG A 286 -14.70 -19.80 -14.00
N ARG A 287 -14.30 -18.99 -14.98
CA ARG A 287 -15.11 -17.97 -15.66
C ARG A 287 -15.46 -18.44 -17.08
N VAL A 288 -16.75 -18.36 -17.40
CA VAL A 288 -17.32 -18.72 -18.70
C VAL A 288 -18.16 -17.55 -19.20
N VAL A 289 -18.02 -17.22 -20.47
CA VAL A 289 -18.76 -16.18 -21.18
C VAL A 289 -19.67 -16.86 -22.21
N ILE A 290 -20.90 -16.38 -22.33
CA ILE A 290 -21.91 -16.91 -23.24
C ILE A 290 -22.46 -15.75 -24.07
N GLY A 291 -22.40 -15.88 -25.39
CA GLY A 291 -22.98 -14.95 -26.36
C GLY A 291 -24.35 -15.43 -26.86
N TYR A 292 -25.32 -14.53 -26.86
CA TYR A 292 -26.73 -14.77 -27.17
C TYR A 292 -27.25 -13.86 -28.32
N ASP A 293 -28.50 -14.08 -28.74
CA ASP A 293 -29.25 -13.18 -29.63
C ASP A 293 -29.45 -11.77 -29.04
N GLU A 294 -29.63 -11.62 -27.71
CA GLU A 294 -29.76 -10.31 -27.02
C GLU A 294 -28.55 -9.89 -26.15
N GLY A 295 -27.37 -10.49 -26.35
CA GLY A 295 -26.12 -9.96 -25.79
C GLY A 295 -25.20 -10.97 -25.10
N THR A 296 -24.43 -10.53 -24.10
CA THR A 296 -23.36 -11.32 -23.46
C THR A 296 -23.57 -11.48 -21.96
N ILE A 297 -23.40 -12.70 -21.44
CA ILE A 297 -23.39 -12.98 -19.99
C ILE A 297 -22.05 -13.61 -19.61
N MET A 298 -21.41 -13.12 -18.53
CA MET A 298 -20.32 -13.84 -17.86
C MET A 298 -20.79 -14.47 -16.56
N VAL A 299 -20.46 -15.74 -16.39
CA VAL A 299 -20.80 -16.59 -15.26
C VAL A 299 -19.50 -17.10 -14.61
N LYS A 300 -19.45 -17.12 -13.27
CA LYS A 300 -18.43 -17.83 -12.50
C LYS A 300 -19.00 -19.13 -11.94
N LEU A 301 -18.27 -20.23 -12.13
CA LEU A 301 -18.68 -21.59 -11.75
C LEU A 301 -17.89 -22.05 -10.51
N GLY A 302 -18.45 -21.83 -9.32
CA GLY A 302 -17.81 -22.23 -8.07
C GLY A 302 -16.69 -21.29 -7.58
N ARG A 303 -16.02 -21.71 -6.51
CA ARG A 303 -14.95 -20.96 -5.83
C ARG A 303 -13.59 -21.28 -6.45
N GLU A 304 -12.71 -20.28 -6.55
CA GLU A 304 -11.35 -20.41 -7.10
C GLU A 304 -10.33 -20.54 -5.95
N VAL A 305 -10.49 -21.62 -5.18
CA VAL A 305 -9.61 -21.99 -4.05
C VAL A 305 -8.84 -23.26 -4.46
N PRO A 306 -7.52 -23.33 -4.27
CA PRO A 306 -6.74 -24.53 -4.53
C PRO A 306 -7.13 -25.64 -3.54
N VAL A 307 -7.34 -26.85 -4.05
CA VAL A 307 -7.73 -28.00 -3.22
C VAL A 307 -6.46 -28.66 -2.68
N ALA A 308 -5.91 -28.06 -1.64
CA ALA A 308 -4.63 -28.42 -1.03
C ALA A 308 -4.71 -28.43 0.50
N SER A 309 -3.88 -29.26 1.13
CA SER A 309 -3.67 -29.29 2.58
C SER A 309 -2.23 -29.68 2.88
N MET A 310 -1.66 -29.11 3.93
CA MET A 310 -0.35 -29.48 4.48
C MET A 310 -0.53 -30.20 5.82
N ASP A 311 0.39 -31.10 6.17
CA ASP A 311 0.52 -31.66 7.51
C ASP A 311 1.58 -30.92 8.35
N ASN A 312 1.57 -31.13 9.67
CA ASN A 312 2.52 -30.53 10.61
C ASN A 312 3.98 -30.99 10.38
N SER A 313 4.23 -31.89 9.42
CA SER A 313 5.57 -32.32 9.01
C SER A 313 6.11 -31.55 7.80
N GLY A 314 5.29 -30.72 7.13
CA GLY A 314 5.66 -30.02 5.89
C GLY A 314 5.35 -30.81 4.63
N LYS A 315 4.58 -31.90 4.72
CA LYS A 315 4.08 -32.63 3.55
C LYS A 315 2.79 -31.98 3.06
N ILE A 316 2.79 -31.57 1.80
CA ILE A 316 1.62 -31.04 1.10
C ILE A 316 1.02 -32.16 0.25
N ILE A 317 -0.31 -32.25 0.25
CA ILE A 317 -1.08 -33.04 -0.71
C ILE A 317 -2.12 -32.10 -1.34
N TRP A 318 -2.21 -32.13 -2.66
CA TRP A 318 -3.19 -31.36 -3.42
C TRP A 318 -3.81 -32.18 -4.53
N ALA A 319 -4.98 -31.73 -4.98
CA ALA A 319 -5.69 -32.30 -6.10
C ALA A 319 -5.69 -31.34 -7.29
N LYS A 320 -5.24 -31.84 -8.44
CA LYS A 320 -5.35 -31.18 -9.74
C LYS A 320 -6.31 -32.02 -10.58
N HIS A 321 -7.51 -31.51 -10.84
CA HIS A 321 -8.62 -32.30 -11.39
C HIS A 321 -8.87 -33.55 -10.52
N ASN A 322 -8.79 -34.76 -11.08
CA ASN A 322 -8.89 -36.03 -10.33
C ASN A 322 -7.51 -36.62 -9.97
N GLU A 323 -6.42 -35.97 -10.34
CA GLU A 323 -5.04 -36.41 -10.06
C GLU A 323 -4.60 -35.88 -8.69
N ILE A 324 -4.08 -36.78 -7.85
CA ILE A 324 -3.63 -36.46 -6.51
C ILE A 324 -2.10 -36.45 -6.50
N GLN A 325 -1.55 -35.31 -6.12
CA GLN A 325 -0.11 -35.06 -6.11
C GLN A 325 0.34 -34.72 -4.69
N THR A 326 1.59 -35.03 -4.39
CA THR A 326 2.23 -34.71 -3.13
C THR A 326 3.59 -34.08 -3.34
N VAL A 327 3.93 -33.22 -2.40
CA VAL A 327 5.15 -32.45 -2.30
C VAL A 327 5.57 -32.46 -0.83
N ASN A 328 6.86 -32.36 -0.54
CA ASN A 328 7.36 -32.22 0.82
C ASN A 328 8.34 -31.07 0.87
N ILE A 329 8.08 -30.06 1.71
CA ILE A 329 8.95 -28.89 1.87
C ILE A 329 10.36 -29.34 2.30
N LYS A 330 10.48 -30.41 3.11
CA LYS A 330 11.75 -31.00 3.56
C LYS A 330 12.54 -31.73 2.47
N SER A 331 12.09 -31.77 1.21
CA SER A 331 12.96 -32.19 0.10
C SER A 331 13.85 -31.05 -0.43
N ILE A 332 13.54 -29.81 -0.07
CA ILE A 332 14.48 -28.69 -0.17
C ILE A 332 15.46 -28.84 0.99
N GLY A 333 16.76 -28.86 0.69
CA GLY A 333 17.82 -29.07 1.68
C GLY A 333 17.87 -27.94 2.71
N ALA A 334 18.40 -28.25 3.91
CA ALA A 334 18.49 -27.27 5.00
C ALA A 334 19.38 -26.07 4.64
N ASP A 335 20.34 -26.26 3.73
CA ASP A 335 21.30 -25.25 3.28
C ASP A 335 20.77 -24.35 2.14
N TYR A 336 19.51 -24.53 1.71
CA TYR A 336 18.90 -23.70 0.67
C TYR A 336 18.11 -22.55 1.30
N GLU A 337 18.80 -21.42 1.49
CA GLU A 337 18.18 -20.16 1.86
C GLU A 337 17.19 -19.73 0.75
N VAL A 338 15.93 -19.51 1.14
CA VAL A 338 14.85 -19.08 0.24
C VAL A 338 14.39 -17.71 0.71
N ALA A 339 14.44 -16.69 -0.14
CA ALA A 339 13.98 -15.37 0.24
C ALA A 339 12.46 -15.35 0.46
N ASP A 340 11.97 -14.34 1.19
CA ASP A 340 10.53 -14.18 1.43
C ASP A 340 9.81 -13.74 0.15
N GLY A 341 8.72 -14.43 -0.18
CA GLY A 341 7.98 -14.22 -1.43
C GLY A 341 8.43 -15.11 -2.61
N GLU A 342 9.55 -15.82 -2.51
CA GLU A 342 10.01 -16.68 -3.61
C GLU A 342 9.24 -18.01 -3.73
N ARG A 343 9.09 -18.46 -4.99
CA ARG A 343 8.50 -19.76 -5.31
C ARG A 343 9.48 -20.89 -4.97
N LEU A 344 9.03 -21.82 -4.14
CA LEU A 344 9.80 -23.00 -3.76
C LEU A 344 9.97 -23.98 -4.94
N PRO A 345 11.19 -24.45 -5.27
CA PRO A 345 11.47 -25.40 -6.34
C PRO A 345 11.14 -26.85 -5.92
N LEU A 346 9.85 -27.13 -5.71
CA LEU A 346 9.37 -28.36 -5.10
C LEU A 346 9.18 -29.51 -6.11
N ALA A 347 9.75 -30.67 -5.80
CA ALA A 347 9.62 -31.89 -6.61
C ALA A 347 8.24 -32.56 -6.41
N VAL A 348 7.34 -32.34 -7.38
CA VAL A 348 6.00 -32.95 -7.42
C VAL A 348 6.09 -34.46 -7.66
N LYS A 349 5.30 -35.23 -6.90
CA LYS A 349 5.15 -36.69 -7.05
C LYS A 349 3.67 -37.06 -7.11
N GLU A 350 3.29 -37.95 -7.99
CA GLU A 350 1.93 -38.49 -8.03
C GLU A 350 1.71 -39.50 -6.90
N LEU A 351 0.56 -39.42 -6.24
CA LEU A 351 0.08 -40.42 -5.27
C LEU A 351 -0.92 -41.41 -5.89
N GLY A 352 -1.62 -40.98 -6.93
CA GLY A 352 -2.69 -41.72 -7.60
C GLY A 352 -3.81 -40.79 -8.03
N THR A 353 -4.99 -41.35 -8.27
CA THR A 353 -6.21 -40.60 -8.64
C THR A 353 -7.26 -40.67 -7.53
N CYS A 354 -8.32 -39.89 -7.66
CA CYS A 354 -9.54 -39.98 -6.85
C CYS A 354 -10.75 -40.29 -7.72
N ASP A 355 -11.65 -41.14 -7.20
CA ASP A 355 -12.82 -41.66 -7.91
C ASP A 355 -13.93 -40.60 -8.10
N LEU A 356 -14.02 -39.65 -7.15
CA LEU A 356 -14.90 -38.47 -7.17
C LEU A 356 -14.11 -37.20 -7.54
N TYR A 357 -14.79 -36.12 -7.96
CA TYR A 357 -14.11 -34.84 -8.18
C TYR A 357 -13.83 -34.12 -6.85
N PRO A 358 -12.56 -33.88 -6.50
CA PRO A 358 -12.19 -33.32 -5.19
C PRO A 358 -12.57 -31.84 -5.08
N GLN A 359 -13.56 -31.54 -4.24
CA GLN A 359 -14.00 -30.18 -3.93
C GLN A 359 -13.32 -29.63 -2.66
N SER A 360 -12.96 -30.51 -1.73
CA SER A 360 -12.14 -30.20 -0.57
C SER A 360 -11.21 -31.37 -0.22
N LEU A 361 -10.05 -31.05 0.34
CA LEU A 361 -9.03 -32.01 0.76
C LEU A 361 -8.45 -31.52 2.08
N LYS A 362 -8.42 -32.36 3.12
CA LYS A 362 -7.84 -32.03 4.43
C LYS A 362 -7.09 -33.23 5.01
N HIS A 363 -5.86 -33.02 5.48
CA HIS A 363 -5.23 -33.94 6.42
C HIS A 363 -6.05 -34.04 7.71
N ASN A 364 -5.95 -35.17 8.40
CA ASN A 364 -6.33 -35.25 9.82
C ASN A 364 -5.21 -34.65 10.69
N PRO A 365 -5.46 -34.30 11.97
CA PRO A 365 -4.50 -33.54 12.79
C PRO A 365 -3.12 -34.20 13.00
N ASN A 366 -3.01 -35.52 12.82
CA ASN A 366 -1.72 -36.24 12.92
C ASN A 366 -1.11 -36.61 11.55
N GLY A 367 -1.60 -36.04 10.45
CA GLY A 367 -1.06 -36.21 9.09
C GLY A 367 -1.19 -37.62 8.47
N ARG A 368 -1.63 -38.63 9.23
CA ARG A 368 -1.67 -40.04 8.81
C ARG A 368 -2.70 -40.32 7.72
N PHE A 369 -3.79 -39.56 7.71
CA PHE A 369 -4.93 -39.72 6.80
C PHE A 369 -5.24 -38.40 6.10
N VAL A 370 -5.76 -38.50 4.88
CA VAL A 370 -6.36 -37.39 4.14
C VAL A 370 -7.80 -37.75 3.86
N VAL A 371 -8.72 -36.84 4.13
CA VAL A 371 -10.08 -36.92 3.58
C VAL A 371 -10.15 -36.10 2.30
N VAL A 372 -10.81 -36.66 1.29
CA VAL A 372 -11.24 -35.96 0.08
C VAL A 372 -12.77 -35.97 0.06
N CYS A 373 -13.40 -34.83 -0.14
CA CYS A 373 -14.86 -34.72 -0.28
C CYS A 373 -15.23 -34.02 -1.59
N GLY A 374 -16.30 -34.50 -2.21
CA GLY A 374 -16.84 -33.98 -3.45
C GLY A 374 -18.04 -34.78 -3.92
N ASP A 375 -18.84 -34.21 -4.82
CA ASP A 375 -20.00 -34.88 -5.43
C ASP A 375 -21.05 -35.40 -4.42
N GLY A 376 -21.05 -34.88 -3.18
CA GLY A 376 -21.92 -35.34 -2.07
C GLY A 376 -21.43 -36.60 -1.36
N GLU A 377 -20.16 -36.97 -1.56
CA GLU A 377 -19.50 -38.15 -1.01
C GLU A 377 -18.12 -37.77 -0.40
N TYR A 378 -17.61 -38.62 0.49
CA TYR A 378 -16.26 -38.49 1.07
C TYR A 378 -15.52 -39.82 1.01
N ILE A 379 -14.19 -39.75 0.87
CA ILE A 379 -13.28 -40.89 0.94
C ILE A 379 -12.08 -40.51 1.82
N ILE A 380 -11.74 -41.37 2.78
CA ILE A 380 -10.55 -41.24 3.63
C ILE A 380 -9.45 -42.15 3.07
N TYR A 381 -8.32 -41.57 2.69
CA TYR A 381 -7.13 -42.27 2.21
C TYR A 381 -5.98 -42.23 3.24
N THR A 382 -5.04 -43.17 3.18
CA THR A 382 -3.77 -43.06 3.90
C THR A 382 -2.84 -42.05 3.23
N ALA A 383 -2.39 -41.03 3.96
CA ALA A 383 -1.60 -39.93 3.37
C ALA A 383 -0.28 -40.39 2.74
N LEU A 384 0.33 -41.48 3.22
CA LEU A 384 1.61 -42.00 2.71
C LEU A 384 1.49 -42.86 1.45
N ALA A 385 0.41 -43.63 1.30
CA ALA A 385 0.32 -44.72 0.32
C ALA A 385 -1.00 -44.73 -0.47
N TRP A 386 -1.79 -43.66 -0.35
CA TRP A 386 -3.06 -43.41 -1.04
C TRP A 386 -4.07 -44.57 -1.04
N ARG A 387 -4.15 -45.33 0.07
CA ARG A 387 -5.08 -46.47 0.20
C ARG A 387 -6.37 -46.01 0.88
N ASN A 388 -7.51 -46.25 0.25
CA ASN A 388 -8.84 -46.04 0.82
C ASN A 388 -8.99 -46.80 2.16
N ARG A 389 -9.63 -46.16 3.14
CA ARG A 389 -9.90 -46.69 4.50
C ARG A 389 -11.36 -46.66 4.91
N SER A 390 -12.10 -45.67 4.44
CA SER A 390 -13.53 -45.47 4.74
C SER A 390 -14.10 -44.50 3.70
N PHE A 391 -15.37 -44.64 3.38
CA PHE A 391 -16.09 -43.79 2.44
C PHE A 391 -17.58 -43.70 2.84
N GLY A 392 -18.27 -42.68 2.35
CA GLY A 392 -19.71 -42.52 2.57
C GLY A 392 -20.28 -41.25 1.94
N SER A 393 -21.58 -41.01 2.12
CA SER A 393 -22.24 -39.78 1.65
C SER A 393 -22.04 -38.63 2.64
N ALA A 394 -21.57 -37.48 2.15
CA ALA A 394 -21.40 -36.26 2.92
C ALA A 394 -21.38 -35.03 2.01
N LEU A 395 -22.09 -33.96 2.39
CA LEU A 395 -21.91 -32.63 1.83
C LEU A 395 -20.63 -31.97 2.36
N GLU A 396 -20.30 -32.23 3.64
CA GLU A 396 -19.14 -31.72 4.36
C GLU A 396 -18.61 -32.74 5.36
N PHE A 397 -17.31 -32.62 5.66
CA PHE A 397 -16.57 -33.46 6.60
C PHE A 397 -15.66 -32.57 7.46
N VAL A 398 -15.60 -32.83 8.77
CA VAL A 398 -14.68 -32.14 9.69
C VAL A 398 -14.04 -33.10 10.69
N TRP A 399 -12.76 -32.88 11.00
CA TRP A 399 -12.03 -33.60 12.05
C TRP A 399 -12.18 -32.89 13.40
N SER A 400 -12.19 -33.64 14.51
CA SER A 400 -11.83 -33.12 15.82
C SER A 400 -10.31 -32.99 15.95
N THR A 401 -9.80 -32.19 16.88
CA THR A 401 -8.36 -32.13 17.22
C THR A 401 -7.78 -33.50 17.55
N GLU A 402 -8.55 -34.38 18.19
CA GLU A 402 -8.11 -35.75 18.50
C GLU A 402 -8.22 -36.76 17.33
N GLY A 403 -8.69 -36.34 16.15
CA GLY A 403 -8.86 -37.21 14.99
C GLY A 403 -10.11 -38.09 14.99
N GLU A 404 -11.12 -37.74 15.79
CA GLU A 404 -12.51 -38.15 15.52
C GLU A 404 -13.06 -37.33 14.34
N TYR A 405 -14.24 -37.67 13.80
CA TYR A 405 -14.81 -36.86 12.72
C TYR A 405 -16.33 -36.81 12.71
N ALA A 406 -16.86 -35.73 12.12
CA ALA A 406 -18.27 -35.56 11.83
C ALA A 406 -18.50 -35.29 10.35
N VAL A 407 -19.63 -35.77 9.82
CA VAL A 407 -20.06 -35.54 8.44
C VAL A 407 -21.50 -35.04 8.38
N ARG A 408 -21.76 -34.13 7.45
CA ARG A 408 -23.09 -33.57 7.18
C ARG A 408 -23.72 -34.30 6.00
N GLU A 409 -24.56 -35.29 6.27
CA GLU A 409 -25.24 -36.08 5.23
C GLU A 409 -26.35 -35.27 4.56
N SER A 410 -27.01 -34.38 5.33
CA SER A 410 -27.91 -33.34 4.85
C SER A 410 -27.97 -32.20 5.88
N THR A 411 -28.65 -31.08 5.58
CA THR A 411 -28.80 -29.96 6.53
C THR A 411 -29.52 -30.34 7.84
N SER A 412 -30.29 -31.43 7.85
CA SER A 412 -31.01 -31.94 9.03
C SER A 412 -30.44 -33.27 9.57
N LYS A 413 -29.26 -33.71 9.09
CA LYS A 413 -28.66 -34.99 9.49
C LYS A 413 -27.14 -34.94 9.51
N ILE A 414 -26.58 -35.01 10.71
CA ILE A 414 -25.15 -35.06 11.00
C ILE A 414 -24.81 -36.42 11.60
N LYS A 415 -23.66 -36.97 11.25
CA LYS A 415 -23.13 -38.24 11.81
C LYS A 415 -21.77 -38.02 12.42
N MET A 416 -21.53 -38.65 13.56
CA MET A 416 -20.26 -38.62 14.27
C MET A 416 -19.62 -40.01 14.27
N PHE A 417 -18.31 -40.06 14.05
CA PHE A 417 -17.52 -41.27 13.88
C PHE A 417 -16.28 -41.25 14.78
N SER A 418 -15.96 -42.43 15.32
CA SER A 418 -14.76 -42.68 16.10
C SER A 418 -13.48 -42.62 15.26
N LYS A 419 -12.33 -42.49 15.94
CA LYS A 419 -10.96 -42.58 15.37
C LYS A 419 -10.69 -43.88 14.59
N ASN A 420 -11.52 -44.91 14.79
CA ASN A 420 -11.48 -46.21 14.11
C ASN A 420 -12.47 -46.32 12.93
N PHE A 421 -13.05 -45.20 12.48
CA PHE A 421 -14.02 -45.10 11.38
C PHE A 421 -15.40 -45.77 11.62
N LEU A 422 -15.70 -46.18 12.84
CA LEU A 422 -17.03 -46.69 13.23
C LEU A 422 -17.96 -45.52 13.62
N GLU A 423 -19.21 -45.54 13.13
CA GLU A 423 -20.25 -44.55 13.49
C GLU A 423 -20.56 -44.65 14.99
N LYS A 424 -20.50 -43.52 15.70
CA LYS A 424 -20.92 -43.40 17.12
C LYS A 424 -22.39 -43.03 17.24
N LYS A 425 -22.83 -42.02 16.49
CA LYS A 425 -24.12 -41.33 16.68
C LYS A 425 -24.58 -40.64 15.40
N THR A 426 -25.83 -40.85 15.01
CA THR A 426 -26.56 -39.99 14.07
C THR A 426 -27.35 -38.94 14.88
N ILE A 427 -27.31 -37.69 14.45
CA ILE A 427 -27.93 -36.53 15.09
C ILE A 427 -28.80 -35.78 14.07
N ARG A 428 -29.93 -35.25 14.53
CA ARG A 428 -30.76 -34.29 13.78
C ARG A 428 -30.79 -32.98 14.57
N PRO A 429 -30.11 -31.91 14.13
CA PRO A 429 -30.24 -30.61 14.78
C PRO A 429 -31.68 -30.09 14.68
N THR A 430 -32.06 -29.19 15.59
CA THR A 430 -33.38 -28.53 15.62
C THR A 430 -33.53 -27.46 14.52
N PHE A 431 -32.43 -27.08 13.88
CA PHE A 431 -32.33 -26.05 12.84
C PHE A 431 -31.65 -26.60 11.57
N SER A 432 -31.71 -25.85 10.47
CA SER A 432 -30.98 -26.20 9.24
C SER A 432 -29.50 -25.88 9.43
N ALA A 433 -28.67 -26.92 9.55
CA ALA A 433 -27.22 -26.79 9.62
C ALA A 433 -26.67 -26.61 8.19
N GLU A 434 -26.36 -25.38 7.82
CA GLU A 434 -25.84 -25.03 6.50
C GLU A 434 -24.34 -25.26 6.36
N HIS A 435 -23.59 -25.20 7.47
CA HIS A 435 -22.18 -25.57 7.54
C HIS A 435 -21.83 -26.30 8.85
N ILE A 436 -20.79 -27.15 8.83
CA ILE A 436 -20.13 -27.67 10.04
C ILE A 436 -18.64 -27.32 10.08
N TYR A 437 -18.13 -27.06 11.29
CA TYR A 437 -16.70 -26.84 11.56
C TYR A 437 -16.22 -27.78 12.68
N GLY A 438 -14.94 -28.14 12.63
CA GLY A 438 -14.30 -29.03 13.62
C GLY A 438 -13.15 -28.34 14.35
N GLY A 439 -12.42 -29.12 15.15
CA GLY A 439 -11.42 -28.64 16.10
C GLY A 439 -11.74 -29.15 17.51
N THR A 440 -11.52 -28.34 18.54
CA THR A 440 -11.77 -28.68 19.96
C THR A 440 -13.20 -29.13 20.20
N LEU A 441 -14.16 -28.45 19.55
CA LEU A 441 -15.59 -28.73 19.61
C LEU A 441 -16.16 -28.94 18.19
N LEU A 442 -17.30 -29.61 18.09
CA LEU A 442 -18.07 -29.71 16.86
C LEU A 442 -18.99 -28.49 16.77
N ALA A 443 -18.76 -27.60 15.81
CA ALA A 443 -19.61 -26.44 15.61
C ALA A 443 -20.56 -26.66 14.43
N MET A 444 -21.85 -26.39 14.64
CA MET A 444 -22.91 -26.48 13.64
C MET A 444 -23.46 -25.07 13.38
N CYS A 445 -23.43 -24.61 12.14
CA CYS A 445 -23.77 -23.25 11.77
C CYS A 445 -25.07 -23.21 10.96
N SER A 446 -25.94 -22.25 11.28
CA SER A 446 -27.02 -21.82 10.39
C SER A 446 -26.59 -20.55 9.65
N ASN A 447 -27.50 -19.77 9.07
CA ASN A 447 -27.14 -18.51 8.38
C ASN A 447 -26.73 -17.41 9.37
N ASP A 448 -27.39 -17.35 10.53
CA ASP A 448 -27.35 -16.19 11.43
C ASP A 448 -26.67 -16.48 12.77
N PHE A 449 -26.39 -17.76 13.07
CA PHE A 449 -25.82 -18.21 14.34
C PHE A 449 -25.02 -19.52 14.22
N ILE A 450 -24.16 -19.76 15.20
CA ILE A 450 -23.37 -20.98 15.35
C ILE A 450 -23.58 -21.61 16.73
N CYS A 451 -23.72 -22.94 16.77
CA CYS A 451 -23.86 -23.73 17.99
C CYS A 451 -22.68 -24.68 18.15
N PHE A 452 -21.98 -24.62 19.28
CA PHE A 452 -20.89 -25.50 19.65
C PHE A 452 -21.39 -26.69 20.47
N TYR A 453 -20.88 -27.88 20.17
CA TYR A 453 -21.22 -29.14 20.81
C TYR A 453 -19.97 -29.94 21.20
N ASP A 454 -20.08 -30.76 22.25
CA ASP A 454 -19.00 -31.67 22.63
C ASP A 454 -18.87 -32.88 21.66
N TRP A 455 -17.69 -33.50 21.60
CA TRP A 455 -17.42 -34.63 20.70
C TRP A 455 -17.82 -36.02 21.26
N ALA A 456 -18.06 -36.14 22.57
CA ALA A 456 -18.34 -37.42 23.23
C ALA A 456 -19.83 -37.78 23.20
N GLU A 457 -20.69 -36.85 23.60
CA GLU A 457 -22.14 -37.00 23.65
C GLU A 457 -22.88 -36.05 22.69
N CYS A 458 -22.28 -34.94 22.27
CA CYS A 458 -22.92 -33.89 21.47
C CYS A 458 -24.12 -33.25 22.18
N ARG A 459 -23.88 -32.85 23.43
CA ARG A 459 -24.64 -31.86 24.19
C ARG A 459 -24.30 -30.47 23.64
N LEU A 460 -25.25 -29.53 23.69
CA LEU A 460 -24.97 -28.12 23.39
C LEU A 460 -24.04 -27.55 24.46
N ILE A 461 -22.99 -26.83 24.05
CA ILE A 461 -22.08 -26.10 24.94
C ILE A 461 -22.44 -24.62 24.95
N ARG A 462 -22.51 -23.98 23.78
CA ARG A 462 -22.90 -22.55 23.65
C ARG A 462 -23.40 -22.26 22.24
N ARG A 463 -24.43 -21.44 22.13
CA ARG A 463 -24.86 -20.75 20.91
C ARG A 463 -24.29 -19.33 20.89
N ILE A 464 -23.85 -18.88 19.72
CA ILE A 464 -23.37 -17.52 19.46
C ILE A 464 -24.07 -17.01 18.19
N ASP A 465 -24.78 -15.90 18.30
CA ASP A 465 -25.54 -15.28 17.21
C ASP A 465 -24.64 -14.40 16.33
N VAL A 466 -23.78 -15.05 15.55
CA VAL A 466 -22.90 -14.45 14.53
C VAL A 466 -23.01 -15.24 13.23
N ASN A 467 -23.06 -14.53 12.09
CA ASN A 467 -22.95 -15.12 10.76
C ASN A 467 -21.51 -15.61 10.53
N VAL A 468 -21.31 -16.94 10.48
CA VAL A 468 -19.97 -17.55 10.35
C VAL A 468 -19.72 -18.03 8.94
N LYS A 469 -18.62 -17.55 8.37
CA LYS A 469 -18.10 -17.93 7.06
C LYS A 469 -16.96 -18.94 7.17
N ASN A 470 -16.12 -18.82 8.20
CA ASN A 470 -15.12 -19.81 8.54
C ASN A 470 -14.73 -19.75 10.02
N LEU A 471 -14.15 -20.82 10.54
CA LEU A 471 -13.78 -20.96 11.95
C LEU A 471 -12.42 -21.61 12.11
N TYR A 472 -11.59 -21.07 13.01
CA TYR A 472 -10.22 -21.50 13.25
C TYR A 472 -9.96 -21.66 14.76
N TRP A 473 -9.72 -22.88 15.23
CA TRP A 473 -9.24 -23.14 16.59
C TRP A 473 -7.71 -23.01 16.68
N ALA A 474 -7.22 -22.55 17.82
CA ALA A 474 -5.80 -22.65 18.18
C ALA A 474 -5.42 -24.09 18.59
N ASP A 475 -4.15 -24.46 18.47
CA ASP A 475 -3.65 -25.80 18.79
C ASP A 475 -3.75 -26.14 20.29
N SER A 476 -3.81 -25.14 21.18
CA SER A 476 -4.14 -25.31 22.60
C SER A 476 -5.58 -25.77 22.83
N GLY A 477 -6.48 -25.37 21.92
CA GLY A 477 -7.92 -25.51 22.05
C GLY A 477 -8.61 -24.45 22.90
N ASP A 478 -7.87 -23.51 23.48
CA ASP A 478 -8.39 -22.48 24.39
C ASP A 478 -8.81 -21.18 23.68
N LEU A 479 -8.40 -20.98 22.42
CA LEU A 479 -8.76 -19.82 21.59
C LEU A 479 -9.43 -20.26 20.27
N VAL A 480 -10.41 -19.47 19.82
CA VAL A 480 -11.09 -19.63 18.53
C VAL A 480 -11.25 -18.29 17.83
N ALA A 481 -10.99 -18.27 16.52
CA ALA A 481 -11.29 -17.14 15.63
C ALA A 481 -12.52 -17.49 14.77
N ILE A 482 -13.58 -16.71 14.91
CA ILE A 482 -14.81 -16.80 14.12
C ILE A 482 -14.75 -15.70 13.04
N ALA A 483 -14.63 -16.08 11.77
CA ALA A 483 -14.59 -15.14 10.65
C ALA A 483 -15.99 -14.96 10.04
N SER A 484 -16.46 -13.70 9.98
CA SER A 484 -17.68 -13.31 9.28
C SER A 484 -17.36 -12.93 7.82
N ASP A 485 -18.25 -12.18 7.15
CA ASP A 485 -17.97 -11.66 5.80
C ASP A 485 -17.36 -10.24 5.78
N THR A 486 -17.24 -9.58 6.95
CA THR A 486 -16.69 -8.21 7.11
C THR A 486 -15.63 -8.11 8.22
N SER A 487 -15.79 -8.88 9.29
CA SER A 487 -15.00 -8.85 10.53
C SER A 487 -14.53 -10.26 10.94
N PHE A 488 -13.72 -10.36 11.99
CA PHE A 488 -13.55 -11.59 12.74
C PHE A 488 -13.48 -11.34 14.26
N TYR A 489 -13.90 -12.35 15.01
CA TYR A 489 -14.00 -12.33 16.47
C TYR A 489 -13.02 -13.33 17.06
N ILE A 490 -12.21 -12.93 18.03
CA ILE A 490 -11.37 -13.82 18.83
C ILE A 490 -12.06 -14.06 20.16
N LEU A 491 -12.38 -15.33 20.44
CA LEU A 491 -12.97 -15.76 21.70
C LEU A 491 -12.08 -16.78 22.41
N LYS A 492 -12.12 -16.75 23.73
CA LYS A 492 -11.50 -17.73 24.63
C LYS A 492 -12.55 -18.74 25.09
N TYR A 493 -12.17 -20.01 25.15
CA TYR A 493 -13.04 -21.13 25.53
C TYR A 493 -12.70 -21.61 26.96
N ASN A 494 -13.62 -21.39 27.90
CA ASN A 494 -13.42 -21.70 29.32
C ASN A 494 -13.79 -23.15 29.63
N ARG A 495 -12.98 -24.11 29.14
CA ARG A 495 -13.25 -25.56 29.26
C ARG A 495 -13.63 -26.01 30.67
N ASP A 496 -12.92 -25.52 31.68
CA ASP A 496 -13.07 -25.99 33.06
C ASP A 496 -14.39 -25.51 33.70
N VAL A 497 -14.94 -24.39 33.22
CA VAL A 497 -16.29 -23.90 33.57
C VAL A 497 -17.35 -24.82 32.94
N VAL A 498 -17.13 -25.24 31.69
CA VAL A 498 -18.04 -26.16 30.98
C VAL A 498 -18.05 -27.55 31.64
N SER A 499 -16.91 -28.10 32.04
CA SER A 499 -16.89 -29.37 32.77
C SER A 499 -17.58 -29.27 34.12
N ALA A 500 -17.31 -28.22 34.91
CA ALA A 500 -17.98 -28.00 36.19
C ALA A 500 -19.52 -27.84 36.03
N TYR A 501 -19.98 -27.16 34.99
CA TYR A 501 -21.41 -27.07 34.68
C TYR A 501 -22.01 -28.43 34.31
N LEU A 502 -21.35 -29.19 33.40
CA LEU A 502 -21.84 -30.49 32.95
C LEU A 502 -21.84 -31.55 34.06
N GLU A 503 -20.90 -31.48 35.00
CA GLU A 503 -20.86 -32.31 36.21
C GLU A 503 -21.94 -31.92 37.23
N SER A 504 -22.33 -30.64 37.28
CA SER A 504 -23.40 -30.16 38.18
C SER A 504 -24.80 -30.71 37.85
N GLY A 505 -24.97 -31.36 36.69
CA GLY A 505 -26.22 -31.99 36.28
C GLY A 505 -27.38 -31.03 35.96
N ARG A 506 -27.11 -29.71 35.88
CA ARG A 506 -28.09 -28.70 35.51
C ARG A 506 -28.58 -28.93 34.06
N PRO A 507 -29.89 -28.72 33.78
CA PRO A 507 -30.39 -28.78 32.42
C PRO A 507 -29.79 -27.61 31.62
N VAL A 508 -29.09 -27.95 30.54
CA VAL A 508 -28.62 -26.97 29.55
C VAL A 508 -29.85 -26.41 28.81
N ASP A 509 -29.94 -25.10 28.67
CA ASP A 509 -31.02 -24.43 27.93
C ASP A 509 -30.74 -24.35 26.41
N GLU A 510 -31.53 -23.56 25.67
CA GLU A 510 -31.38 -23.40 24.21
C GLU A 510 -30.18 -22.51 23.79
N GLN A 511 -29.52 -21.84 24.74
CA GLN A 511 -28.33 -21.02 24.51
C GLN A 511 -27.03 -21.66 24.98
N GLY A 512 -27.08 -22.61 25.93
CA GLY A 512 -25.91 -23.28 26.48
C GLY A 512 -25.35 -22.65 27.75
N VAL A 513 -24.14 -23.06 28.12
CA VAL A 513 -23.39 -22.53 29.27
C VAL A 513 -22.91 -21.12 28.94
N GLU A 514 -23.40 -20.12 29.65
CA GLU A 514 -23.17 -18.70 29.35
C GLU A 514 -21.68 -18.33 29.30
N ASP A 515 -20.96 -18.62 30.38
CA ASP A 515 -19.53 -18.32 30.58
C ASP A 515 -18.57 -19.22 29.78
N ALA A 516 -19.08 -20.13 28.95
CA ALA A 516 -18.26 -21.06 28.17
C ALA A 516 -17.34 -20.36 27.16
N PHE A 517 -17.75 -19.20 26.66
CA PHE A 517 -16.97 -18.38 25.74
C PHE A 517 -16.91 -16.93 26.19
N GLU A 518 -15.70 -16.39 26.19
CA GLU A 518 -15.37 -15.01 26.52
C GLU A 518 -14.90 -14.31 25.24
N LEU A 519 -15.61 -13.26 24.80
CA LEU A 519 -15.18 -12.45 23.66
C LEU A 519 -13.99 -11.58 24.09
N LEU A 520 -12.82 -11.80 23.48
CA LEU A 520 -11.63 -11.00 23.77
C LEU A 520 -11.55 -9.79 22.83
N TYR A 521 -11.71 -10.00 21.52
CA TYR A 521 -11.48 -8.96 20.51
C TYR A 521 -12.42 -9.10 19.31
N GLU A 522 -12.89 -7.97 18.77
CA GLU A 522 -13.49 -7.86 17.44
C GLU A 522 -12.56 -7.06 16.53
N ILE A 523 -12.27 -7.59 15.34
CA ILE A 523 -11.40 -6.97 14.35
C ILE A 523 -12.17 -6.76 13.04
N ASN A 524 -12.26 -5.51 12.59
CA ASN A 524 -12.96 -5.10 11.37
C ASN A 524 -12.14 -5.36 10.08
N GLU A 525 -11.60 -6.56 9.93
CA GLU A 525 -10.95 -7.03 8.71
C GLU A 525 -11.56 -8.34 8.18
N ARG A 526 -11.67 -8.44 6.84
CA ARG A 526 -12.24 -9.62 6.18
C ARG A 526 -11.19 -10.70 5.93
N VAL A 527 -11.14 -11.70 6.82
CA VAL A 527 -10.34 -12.92 6.66
C VAL A 527 -10.71 -13.67 5.37
N ARG A 528 -9.69 -14.09 4.62
CA ARG A 528 -9.78 -14.97 3.45
C ARG A 528 -9.35 -16.39 3.79
N THR A 529 -8.16 -16.53 4.37
CA THR A 529 -7.69 -17.72 5.09
C THR A 529 -6.98 -17.28 6.36
N GLY A 530 -6.93 -18.15 7.36
CA GLY A 530 -6.23 -17.93 8.61
C GLY A 530 -5.75 -19.25 9.22
N LEU A 531 -4.85 -19.15 10.20
CA LEU A 531 -4.34 -20.21 11.04
C LEU A 531 -3.84 -19.62 12.37
N TRP A 532 -3.63 -20.46 13.38
CA TRP A 532 -3.02 -20.06 14.64
C TRP A 532 -1.58 -20.55 14.73
N VAL A 533 -0.73 -19.80 15.42
CA VAL A 533 0.60 -20.20 15.88
C VAL A 533 0.73 -19.73 17.32
N GLY A 534 0.55 -20.64 18.27
CA GLY A 534 0.33 -20.25 19.67
C GLY A 534 -0.87 -19.32 19.80
N ASP A 535 -0.70 -18.23 20.55
CA ASP A 535 -1.72 -17.20 20.78
C ASP A 535 -1.84 -16.16 19.64
N CYS A 536 -1.15 -16.38 18.51
CA CYS A 536 -1.11 -15.46 17.37
C CYS A 536 -1.98 -15.98 16.22
N PHE A 537 -2.97 -15.19 15.80
CA PHE A 537 -3.83 -15.52 14.66
C PHE A 537 -3.29 -14.89 13.38
N ILE A 538 -2.72 -15.72 12.49
CA ILE A 538 -2.12 -15.30 11.23
C ILE A 538 -3.15 -15.47 10.14
N TYR A 539 -3.40 -14.43 9.35
CA TYR A 539 -4.43 -14.45 8.32
C TYR A 539 -4.04 -13.63 7.10
N ASN A 540 -4.71 -13.88 5.97
CA ASN A 540 -4.64 -13.00 4.82
C ASN A 540 -6.03 -12.42 4.50
N ASN A 541 -6.04 -11.20 3.98
CA ASN A 541 -7.27 -10.45 3.75
C ASN A 541 -7.64 -10.35 2.25
N SER A 542 -8.71 -9.62 1.94
CA SER A 542 -9.16 -9.42 0.55
C SER A 542 -8.24 -8.50 -0.26
N SER A 543 -7.48 -7.63 0.41
CA SER A 543 -6.51 -6.67 -0.14
C SER A 543 -5.10 -7.24 -0.31
N TRP A 544 -4.97 -8.57 -0.23
CA TRP A 544 -3.73 -9.34 -0.43
C TRP A 544 -2.60 -8.98 0.54
N ARG A 545 -2.93 -8.55 1.77
CA ARG A 545 -1.96 -8.48 2.87
C ARG A 545 -1.90 -9.81 3.63
N LEU A 546 -0.70 -10.19 4.07
CA LEU A 546 -0.48 -11.21 5.09
C LEU A 546 -0.30 -10.48 6.44
N ASN A 547 -1.25 -10.68 7.33
CA ASN A 547 -1.34 -10.05 8.64
C ASN A 547 -1.19 -11.09 9.77
N TYR A 548 -0.85 -10.60 10.96
CA TYR A 548 -1.14 -11.31 12.21
C TYR A 548 -1.97 -10.44 13.16
N CYS A 549 -2.72 -11.10 14.03
CA CYS A 549 -3.41 -10.50 15.15
C CYS A 549 -2.90 -11.10 16.48
N VAL A 550 -2.50 -10.23 17.41
CA VAL A 550 -2.07 -10.53 18.78
C VAL A 550 -2.65 -9.45 19.69
N GLY A 551 -3.33 -9.83 20.78
CA GLY A 551 -3.89 -8.86 21.73
C GLY A 551 -4.92 -7.91 21.11
N GLY A 552 -5.64 -8.35 20.07
CA GLY A 552 -6.60 -7.52 19.32
C GLY A 552 -5.97 -6.63 18.24
N GLU A 553 -4.67 -6.37 18.30
CA GLU A 553 -3.98 -5.53 17.32
C GLU A 553 -3.59 -6.30 16.07
N VAL A 554 -3.68 -5.63 14.91
CA VAL A 554 -3.31 -6.19 13.60
C VAL A 554 -2.00 -5.58 13.13
N THR A 555 -1.03 -6.42 12.76
CA THR A 555 0.20 -6.01 12.08
C THR A 555 0.30 -6.71 10.72
N THR A 556 0.51 -5.94 9.65
CA THR A 556 0.87 -6.50 8.33
C THR A 556 2.34 -6.92 8.32
N MET A 557 2.60 -8.18 7.95
CA MET A 557 3.95 -8.68 7.69
C MET A 557 4.40 -8.31 6.27
N PHE A 558 3.56 -8.67 5.28
CA PHE A 558 3.91 -8.62 3.86
C PHE A 558 2.70 -8.22 3.01
N HIS A 559 2.97 -7.51 1.91
CA HIS A 559 2.04 -7.37 0.80
C HIS A 559 2.30 -8.50 -0.21
N LEU A 560 1.24 -9.07 -0.79
CA LEU A 560 1.30 -10.22 -1.69
C LEU A 560 0.85 -9.80 -3.09
N ASP A 561 1.66 -10.06 -4.12
CA ASP A 561 1.37 -9.68 -5.52
C ASP A 561 0.15 -10.37 -6.13
N ARG A 562 -0.35 -11.43 -5.45
CA ARG A 562 -1.38 -12.33 -5.98
C ARG A 562 -2.28 -12.88 -4.85
N PRO A 563 -3.51 -13.32 -5.16
CA PRO A 563 -4.39 -13.98 -4.20
C PRO A 563 -3.88 -15.36 -3.76
N MET A 564 -3.11 -15.38 -2.67
CA MET A 564 -2.63 -16.58 -1.97
C MET A 564 -3.67 -17.18 -1.00
N TYR A 565 -3.39 -18.41 -0.54
CA TYR A 565 -4.14 -19.11 0.52
C TYR A 565 -3.15 -19.76 1.50
N LEU A 566 -3.39 -19.64 2.80
CA LEU A 566 -2.53 -20.22 3.85
C LEU A 566 -2.60 -21.76 3.87
N LEU A 567 -1.44 -22.41 3.97
CA LEU A 567 -1.31 -23.88 4.11
C LEU A 567 -1.00 -24.33 5.55
N GLY A 568 -0.16 -23.58 6.27
CA GLY A 568 0.37 -23.97 7.57
C GLY A 568 1.67 -23.24 7.93
N TYR A 569 2.18 -23.48 9.14
CA TYR A 569 3.44 -22.95 9.65
C TYR A 569 4.39 -24.09 10.02
N LEU A 570 5.70 -23.92 9.78
CA LEU A 570 6.72 -24.89 10.20
C LEU A 570 7.70 -24.25 11.19
N ALA A 571 7.51 -24.54 12.47
CA ALA A 571 8.33 -24.01 13.57
C ALA A 571 9.83 -24.30 13.41
N ASN A 572 10.20 -25.46 12.85
CA ASN A 572 11.60 -25.84 12.62
C ASN A 572 12.31 -25.03 11.52
N GLN A 573 11.58 -24.16 10.81
CA GLN A 573 12.11 -23.21 9.82
C GLN A 573 11.72 -21.77 10.16
N SER A 574 10.84 -21.53 11.15
CA SER A 574 10.21 -20.23 11.41
C SER A 574 9.62 -19.58 10.15
N ARG A 575 8.87 -20.36 9.34
CA ARG A 575 8.20 -19.85 8.12
C ARG A 575 6.74 -20.29 8.01
N VAL A 576 5.91 -19.36 7.55
CA VAL A 576 4.52 -19.61 7.12
C VAL A 576 4.52 -19.91 5.63
N TYR A 577 3.75 -20.93 5.23
CA TYR A 577 3.63 -21.34 3.84
C TYR A 577 2.25 -21.04 3.27
N LEU A 578 2.24 -20.50 2.06
CA LEU A 578 1.05 -20.18 1.29
C LEU A 578 1.11 -20.83 -0.10
N VAL A 579 -0.05 -21.02 -0.70
CA VAL A 579 -0.21 -21.56 -2.06
C VAL A 579 -1.13 -20.69 -2.90
N ASP A 580 -0.83 -20.52 -4.20
CA ASP A 580 -1.73 -19.84 -5.15
C ASP A 580 -2.66 -20.82 -5.90
N LYS A 581 -3.50 -20.27 -6.79
CA LYS A 581 -4.41 -21.04 -7.64
C LYS A 581 -3.73 -22.00 -8.63
N GLU A 582 -2.43 -21.88 -8.83
CA GLU A 582 -1.62 -22.67 -9.77
C GLU A 582 -0.73 -23.70 -9.04
N PHE A 583 -0.93 -23.84 -7.72
CA PHE A 583 -0.14 -24.68 -6.82
C PHE A 583 1.34 -24.25 -6.68
N ASN A 584 1.64 -22.97 -6.96
CA ASN A 584 2.93 -22.40 -6.57
C ASN A 584 2.93 -22.19 -5.04
N VAL A 585 3.87 -22.84 -4.36
CA VAL A 585 4.04 -22.68 -2.90
C VAL A 585 5.13 -21.64 -2.64
N ILE A 586 4.84 -20.73 -1.71
CA ILE A 586 5.70 -19.60 -1.31
C ILE A 586 5.86 -19.63 0.21
N GLY A 587 7.05 -19.31 0.70
CA GLY A 587 7.34 -19.13 2.12
C GLY A 587 7.52 -17.66 2.50
N TYR A 588 7.15 -17.32 3.73
CA TYR A 588 7.44 -16.04 4.37
C TYR A 588 7.94 -16.30 5.79
N THR A 589 8.95 -15.55 6.23
CA THR A 589 9.60 -15.74 7.52
C THR A 589 8.78 -15.13 8.63
N LEU A 590 8.63 -15.89 9.71
CA LEU A 590 7.87 -15.53 10.88
C LEU A 590 8.53 -16.13 12.12
N LEU A 591 9.33 -15.29 12.78
CA LEU A 591 10.09 -15.66 13.97
C LEU A 591 9.15 -15.76 15.18
N LEU A 592 9.03 -16.97 15.74
CA LEU A 592 8.17 -17.20 16.90
C LEU A 592 8.62 -16.37 18.12
N SER A 593 9.92 -16.25 18.36
CA SER A 593 10.46 -15.42 19.46
C SER A 593 10.06 -13.95 19.38
N LEU A 594 9.95 -13.39 18.17
CA LEU A 594 9.48 -12.02 17.95
C LEU A 594 7.98 -11.87 18.27
N ILE A 595 7.17 -12.90 17.97
CA ILE A 595 5.74 -12.94 18.35
C ILE A 595 5.60 -13.11 19.86
N GLU A 596 6.32 -14.05 20.46
CA GLU A 596 6.26 -14.36 21.89
C GLU A 596 6.68 -13.14 22.72
N TYR A 597 7.78 -12.47 22.36
CA TYR A 597 8.20 -11.20 22.96
C TYR A 597 7.09 -10.15 22.90
N LYS A 598 6.53 -9.88 21.72
CA LYS A 598 5.42 -8.92 21.56
C LYS A 598 4.19 -9.34 22.38
N THR A 599 3.87 -10.62 22.43
CA THR A 599 2.72 -11.16 23.19
C THR A 599 2.91 -10.99 24.70
N LEU A 600 4.12 -11.20 25.22
CA LEU A 600 4.46 -10.99 26.63
C LEU A 600 4.43 -9.51 27.00
N VAL A 601 4.99 -8.62 26.16
CA VAL A 601 4.86 -7.17 26.32
C VAL A 601 3.38 -6.72 26.31
N MET A 602 2.55 -7.23 25.40
CA MET A 602 1.11 -6.93 25.37
C MET A 602 0.35 -7.45 26.60
N ARG A 603 0.92 -8.39 27.37
CA ARG A 603 0.37 -8.90 28.64
C ARG A 603 0.90 -8.15 29.86
N GLY A 604 1.93 -7.30 29.71
CA GLY A 604 2.66 -6.68 30.82
C GLY A 604 3.74 -7.57 31.46
N ASP A 605 3.98 -8.78 30.92
CA ASP A 605 4.97 -9.76 31.40
C ASP A 605 6.41 -9.36 30.97
N LEU A 606 6.88 -8.17 31.34
CA LEU A 606 8.16 -7.61 30.88
C LEU A 606 9.37 -8.47 31.28
N ASP A 607 9.39 -9.03 32.49
CA ASP A 607 10.47 -9.93 32.94
C ASP A 607 10.67 -11.10 31.97
N ARG A 608 9.57 -11.74 31.55
CA ARG A 608 9.58 -12.89 30.63
C ARG A 608 9.84 -12.46 29.19
N ALA A 609 9.44 -11.25 28.79
CA ALA A 609 9.83 -10.71 27.51
C ALA A 609 11.37 -10.54 27.44
N ASN A 610 11.99 -10.07 28.51
CA ASN A 610 13.44 -9.90 28.59
C ASN A 610 14.21 -11.24 28.63
N GLU A 611 13.61 -12.34 29.10
CA GLU A 611 14.15 -13.70 28.92
C GLU A 611 14.15 -14.14 27.43
N VAL A 612 13.15 -13.73 26.65
CA VAL A 612 13.01 -14.08 25.21
C VAL A 612 13.87 -13.20 24.30
N LEU A 613 14.11 -11.94 24.67
CA LEU A 613 14.83 -10.94 23.86
C LEU A 613 16.16 -11.44 23.25
N PRO A 614 17.05 -12.17 23.96
CA PRO A 614 18.31 -12.67 23.38
C PRO A 614 18.15 -13.71 22.26
N SER A 615 16.95 -14.28 22.09
CA SER A 615 16.61 -15.22 21.00
C SER A 615 16.12 -14.54 19.72
N ILE A 616 16.04 -13.20 19.70
CA ILE A 616 15.63 -12.41 18.54
C ILE A 616 16.87 -12.05 17.71
N PRO A 617 16.90 -12.31 16.38
CA PRO A 617 18.00 -11.90 15.51
C PRO A 617 18.23 -10.37 15.52
N LYS A 618 19.50 -9.95 15.49
CA LYS A 618 19.90 -8.53 15.61
C LYS A 618 19.25 -7.60 14.60
N GLU A 619 18.97 -8.10 13.39
CA GLU A 619 18.25 -7.40 12.32
C GLU A 619 16.85 -6.94 12.73
N GLN A 620 16.17 -7.72 13.59
CA GLN A 620 14.81 -7.46 14.03
C GLN A 620 14.74 -6.59 15.30
N LEU A 621 15.86 -6.31 15.98
CA LEU A 621 15.86 -5.51 17.20
C LEU A 621 15.36 -4.08 16.97
N ASN A 622 15.62 -3.47 15.80
CA ASN A 622 15.03 -2.17 15.45
C ASN A 622 13.50 -2.25 15.22
N SER A 623 12.96 -3.42 14.85
CA SER A 623 11.52 -3.69 14.76
C SER A 623 10.89 -3.91 16.14
N VAL A 624 11.64 -4.48 17.09
CA VAL A 624 11.27 -4.55 18.51
C VAL A 624 11.26 -3.15 19.14
N ALA A 625 12.33 -2.38 18.96
CA ALA A 625 12.46 -1.04 19.54
C ALA A 625 11.37 -0.07 19.05
N ARG A 626 10.97 -0.10 17.77
CA ARG A 626 9.81 0.68 17.28
C ARG A 626 8.47 0.23 17.87
N PHE A 627 8.34 -1.06 18.18
CA PHE A 627 7.17 -1.57 18.88
C PHE A 627 7.14 -1.13 20.37
N LEU A 628 8.30 -1.03 21.03
CA LEU A 628 8.42 -0.48 22.38
C LEU A 628 8.17 1.05 22.41
N GLU A 629 8.74 1.79 21.46
CA GLU A 629 8.46 3.22 21.24
C GLU A 629 6.96 3.48 21.07
N SER A 630 6.25 2.69 20.25
CA SER A 630 4.81 2.81 20.04
C SER A 630 3.94 2.53 21.29
N ARG A 631 4.54 2.00 22.37
CA ARG A 631 3.91 1.86 23.70
C ARG A 631 4.27 2.97 24.68
N GLY A 632 5.14 3.90 24.29
CA GLY A 632 5.76 4.87 25.21
C GLY A 632 6.89 4.30 26.06
N MET A 633 7.32 3.05 25.81
CA MET A 633 8.47 2.42 26.49
C MET A 633 9.78 2.81 25.79
N ILE A 634 10.03 4.11 25.75
CA ILE A 634 11.10 4.74 24.96
C ILE A 634 12.48 4.39 25.56
N GLU A 635 12.57 4.18 26.89
CA GLU A 635 13.82 3.78 27.55
C GLU A 635 14.25 2.37 27.14
N ASP A 636 13.36 1.38 27.20
CA ASP A 636 13.60 0.02 26.69
C ASP A 636 13.88 0.03 25.17
N ALA A 637 13.19 0.89 24.41
CA ALA A 637 13.44 1.07 22.99
C ALA A 637 14.87 1.55 22.70
N LEU A 638 15.41 2.48 23.51
CA LEU A 638 16.78 2.99 23.36
C LEU A 638 17.84 1.93 23.69
N GLU A 639 17.58 1.04 24.66
CA GLU A 639 18.49 -0.08 24.92
C GLU A 639 18.51 -1.08 23.76
N VAL A 640 17.32 -1.48 23.28
CA VAL A 640 17.13 -2.51 22.25
C VAL A 640 17.52 -2.07 20.83
N ALA A 641 17.32 -0.79 20.48
CA ALA A 641 17.65 -0.27 19.15
C ALA A 641 19.14 -0.47 18.81
N THR A 642 19.47 -0.89 17.59
CA THR A 642 20.86 -1.10 17.14
C THR A 642 21.31 -0.11 16.08
N ASP A 643 20.37 0.57 15.41
CA ASP A 643 20.66 1.61 14.43
C ASP A 643 21.10 2.94 15.10
N PRO A 644 22.28 3.51 14.78
CA PRO A 644 22.74 4.76 15.38
C PRO A 644 21.87 5.98 15.05
N ASP A 645 21.17 6.01 13.91
CA ASP A 645 20.30 7.15 13.57
C ASP A 645 19.05 7.14 14.45
N TYR A 646 18.33 6.02 14.49
CA TYR A 646 17.16 5.84 15.35
C TYR A 646 17.50 5.89 16.86
N ARG A 647 18.66 5.36 17.30
CA ARG A 647 19.13 5.53 18.70
C ARG A 647 19.35 7.00 19.07
N PHE A 648 19.79 7.84 18.12
CA PHE A 648 19.96 9.28 18.38
C PHE A 648 18.62 9.97 18.58
N GLU A 649 17.62 9.67 17.75
CA GLU A 649 16.25 10.22 17.89
C GLU A 649 15.63 9.86 19.24
N LEU A 650 15.70 8.58 19.66
CA LEU A 650 15.24 8.11 20.97
C LEU A 650 15.99 8.78 22.14
N ALA A 651 17.32 8.95 22.03
CA ALA A 651 18.11 9.60 23.07
C ALA A 651 17.79 11.10 23.22
N ILE A 652 17.52 11.80 22.11
CA ILE A 652 17.03 13.18 22.07
C ILE A 652 15.64 13.27 22.72
N GLN A 653 14.72 12.36 22.37
CA GLN A 653 13.36 12.31 22.94
C GLN A 653 13.35 12.09 24.47
N LEU A 654 14.30 11.30 24.99
CA LEU A 654 14.48 11.02 26.42
C LEU A 654 15.36 12.03 27.18
N GLY A 655 15.84 13.09 26.50
CA GLY A 655 16.78 14.05 27.09
C GLY A 655 18.13 13.43 27.52
N ARG A 656 18.50 12.25 27.01
CA ARG A 656 19.76 11.55 27.33
C ARG A 656 20.93 12.11 26.51
N LEU A 657 21.22 13.39 26.76
CA LEU A 657 22.12 14.23 25.99
C LEU A 657 23.53 13.63 25.79
N GLU A 658 24.11 12.96 26.79
CA GLU A 658 25.43 12.33 26.64
C GLU A 658 25.44 11.15 25.65
N ILE A 659 24.38 10.33 25.61
CA ILE A 659 24.25 9.23 24.63
C ILE A 659 24.08 9.81 23.22
N ALA A 660 23.28 10.87 23.09
CA ALA A 660 23.13 11.59 21.83
C ALA A 660 24.45 12.25 21.38
N LYS A 661 25.27 12.76 22.31
CA LYS A 661 26.60 13.33 22.08
C LYS A 661 27.62 12.29 21.62
N GLU A 662 27.67 11.11 22.25
CA GLU A 662 28.51 10.00 21.80
C GLU A 662 28.17 9.61 20.36
N ILE A 663 26.89 9.43 20.05
CA ILE A 663 26.43 9.08 18.69
C ILE A 663 26.74 10.20 17.68
N ALA A 664 26.52 11.47 18.03
CA ALA A 664 26.84 12.61 17.17
C ALA A 664 28.35 12.72 16.88
N SER A 665 29.21 12.39 17.86
CA SER A 665 30.66 12.40 17.71
C SER A 665 31.18 11.35 16.72
N VAL A 666 30.54 10.19 16.65
CA VAL A 666 30.84 9.12 15.68
C VAL A 666 30.26 9.45 14.30
N ALA A 667 29.05 10.04 14.26
CA ALA A 667 28.35 10.34 13.01
C ALA A 667 28.86 11.61 12.28
N GLN A 668 29.50 12.54 13.00
CA GLN A 668 30.07 13.80 12.48
C GLN A 668 29.12 14.63 11.60
N SER A 669 27.81 14.59 11.89
CA SER A 669 26.78 15.31 11.12
C SER A 669 26.43 16.64 11.76
N GLU A 670 26.63 17.74 11.03
CA GLU A 670 26.22 19.10 11.41
C GLU A 670 24.75 19.16 11.87
N SER A 671 23.87 18.40 11.21
CA SER A 671 22.43 18.36 11.52
C SER A 671 22.12 17.77 12.90
N LYS A 672 22.80 16.67 13.27
CA LYS A 672 22.68 16.06 14.61
C LYS A 672 23.29 16.96 15.67
N TRP A 673 24.45 17.56 15.39
CA TRP A 673 25.06 18.54 16.29
C TRP A 673 24.16 19.75 16.53
N LYS A 674 23.45 20.24 15.52
CA LYS A 674 22.51 21.35 15.69
C LYS A 674 21.31 20.96 16.56
N GLN A 675 20.68 19.81 16.29
CA GLN A 675 19.56 19.30 17.11
C GLN A 675 19.97 19.08 18.57
N LEU A 676 21.15 18.51 18.79
CA LEU A 676 21.72 18.31 20.13
C LEU A 676 22.03 19.65 20.83
N GLY A 677 22.57 20.63 20.09
CA GLY A 677 22.83 21.98 20.60
C GLY A 677 21.56 22.75 20.94
N GLU A 678 20.51 22.66 20.12
CA GLU A 678 19.19 23.25 20.39
C GLU A 678 18.57 22.66 21.68
N LEU A 679 18.62 21.33 21.85
CA LEU A 679 18.16 20.69 23.07
C LEU A 679 19.03 21.06 24.29
N ALA A 680 20.36 21.05 24.16
CA ALA A 680 21.29 21.42 25.23
C ALA A 680 21.15 22.90 25.66
N MET A 681 20.82 23.81 24.75
CA MET A 681 20.45 25.19 25.10
C MET A 681 19.15 25.22 25.90
N SER A 682 18.13 24.45 25.50
CA SER A 682 16.84 24.40 26.21
C SER A 682 16.92 23.78 27.62
N THR A 683 17.88 22.88 27.87
CA THR A 683 18.14 22.28 29.19
C THR A 683 19.16 23.06 30.03
N GLY A 684 19.73 24.15 29.50
CA GLY A 684 20.72 24.99 30.19
C GLY A 684 22.14 24.43 30.24
N MET A 685 22.47 23.39 29.46
CA MET A 685 23.81 22.78 29.41
C MET A 685 24.74 23.57 28.46
N LEU A 686 25.07 24.81 28.86
CA LEU A 686 25.75 25.80 28.01
C LEU A 686 27.10 25.33 27.44
N GLU A 687 27.92 24.61 28.20
CA GLU A 687 29.20 24.05 27.72
C GLU A 687 28.99 23.01 26.61
N MET A 688 27.95 22.18 26.74
CA MET A 688 27.59 21.20 25.71
C MET A 688 27.01 21.89 24.48
N ALA A 689 26.18 22.93 24.67
CA ALA A 689 25.67 23.75 23.59
C ALA A 689 26.80 24.43 22.79
N GLU A 690 27.81 25.00 23.46
CA GLU A 690 28.98 25.58 22.78
C GLU A 690 29.73 24.55 21.93
N GLN A 691 30.00 23.36 22.49
CA GLN A 691 30.64 22.26 21.77
C GLN A 691 29.82 21.84 20.55
N CYS A 692 28.50 21.72 20.70
CA CYS A 692 27.60 21.36 19.61
C CYS A 692 27.55 22.42 18.51
N LEU A 693 27.45 23.71 18.87
CA LEU A 693 27.42 24.82 17.91
C LEU A 693 28.76 24.97 17.17
N LYS A 694 29.89 24.74 17.83
CA LYS A 694 31.23 24.65 17.21
C LYS A 694 31.29 23.50 16.19
N GLN A 695 30.76 22.32 16.52
CA GLN A 695 30.73 21.16 15.60
C GLN A 695 29.66 21.26 14.48
N ALA A 696 28.59 22.05 14.69
CA ALA A 696 27.56 22.33 13.69
C ALA A 696 27.91 23.53 12.76
N ASN A 697 29.06 24.18 12.98
CA ASN A 697 29.47 25.42 12.30
C ASN A 697 28.43 26.55 12.37
N ASP A 698 27.60 26.59 13.43
CA ASP A 698 26.58 27.62 13.61
C ASP A 698 27.19 28.86 14.27
N LEU A 699 27.90 29.63 13.44
CA LEU A 699 28.53 30.89 13.84
C LEU A 699 27.53 31.94 14.35
N SER A 700 26.22 31.78 14.07
CA SER A 700 25.17 32.70 14.53
C SER A 700 24.68 32.30 15.92
N GLY A 701 24.54 31.01 16.20
CA GLY A 701 24.31 30.48 17.54
C GLY A 701 25.49 30.77 18.48
N LEU A 702 26.74 30.62 18.01
CA LEU A 702 27.93 31.01 18.77
C LEU A 702 27.97 32.52 19.04
N LEU A 703 27.59 33.36 18.09
CA LEU A 703 27.50 34.81 18.28
C LEU A 703 26.52 35.15 19.41
N LEU A 704 25.33 34.54 19.40
CA LEU A 704 24.31 34.75 20.42
C LEU A 704 24.77 34.24 21.79
N LEU A 705 25.40 33.06 21.85
CA LEU A 705 25.89 32.47 23.09
C LEU A 705 27.01 33.33 23.72
N TYR A 706 28.05 33.69 22.95
CA TYR A 706 29.18 34.46 23.49
C TYR A 706 28.82 35.90 23.82
N SER A 707 27.95 36.56 23.04
CA SER A 707 27.46 37.91 23.38
C SER A 707 26.60 37.89 24.64
N SER A 708 25.73 36.88 24.83
CA SER A 708 24.94 36.71 26.05
C SER A 708 25.79 36.40 27.29
N LEU A 709 26.93 35.72 27.11
CA LEU A 709 27.89 35.42 28.18
C LEU A 709 28.91 36.54 28.44
N GLY A 710 28.98 37.56 27.57
CA GLY A 710 30.04 38.58 27.62
C GLY A 710 31.46 38.03 27.33
N ASN A 711 31.58 36.87 26.66
CA ASN A 711 32.85 36.18 26.45
C ASN A 711 33.66 36.85 25.32
N ALA A 712 34.43 37.88 25.66
CA ALA A 712 35.26 38.63 24.72
C ALA A 712 36.33 37.76 24.01
N GLU A 713 36.84 36.71 24.65
CA GLU A 713 37.80 35.77 24.02
C GLU A 713 37.10 34.95 22.94
N GLY A 714 35.96 34.33 23.26
CA GLY A 714 35.13 33.58 22.32
C GLY A 714 34.60 34.42 21.16
N ILE A 715 34.22 35.68 21.40
CA ILE A 715 33.86 36.63 20.33
C ILE A 715 35.08 36.90 19.42
N SER A 716 36.29 36.95 19.95
CA SER A 716 37.50 37.18 19.14
C SER A 716 37.92 35.94 18.34
N GLU A 717 37.77 34.72 18.88
CA GLU A 717 37.93 33.48 18.10
C GLU A 717 36.91 33.41 16.96
N LEU A 718 35.64 33.71 17.28
CA LEU A 718 34.54 33.73 16.34
C LEU A 718 34.72 34.78 15.24
N ALA A 719 35.33 35.93 15.54
CA ALA A 719 35.68 36.96 14.55
C ALA A 719 36.61 36.41 13.45
N SER A 720 37.69 35.72 13.85
CA SER A 720 38.62 35.08 12.91
C SER A 720 37.94 33.95 12.13
N LEU A 721 37.22 33.06 12.81
CA LEU A 721 36.53 31.93 12.18
C LEU A 721 35.48 32.39 11.17
N ALA A 722 34.74 33.46 11.48
CA ALA A 722 33.78 34.08 10.57
C ALA A 722 34.44 34.80 9.38
N LYS A 723 35.64 35.40 9.55
CA LYS A 723 36.39 35.98 8.42
C LYS A 723 36.90 34.90 7.48
N GLU A 724 37.40 33.78 8.01
CA GLU A 724 37.80 32.60 7.22
C GLU A 724 36.63 31.97 6.45
N HIS A 725 35.45 31.86 7.08
CA HIS A 725 34.23 31.35 6.45
C HIS A 725 33.51 32.38 5.54
N GLY A 726 34.09 33.56 5.31
CA GLY A 726 33.50 34.63 4.49
C GLY A 726 32.18 35.20 5.05
N LYS A 727 31.87 34.96 6.33
CA LYS A 727 30.67 35.43 7.02
C LYS A 727 30.90 36.85 7.56
N ASN A 728 31.19 37.78 6.64
CA ASN A 728 31.63 39.15 6.94
C ASN A 728 30.70 39.89 7.91
N ASN A 729 29.39 39.65 7.89
CA ASN A 729 28.45 40.28 8.84
C ASN A 729 28.69 39.80 10.30
N VAL A 730 28.95 38.52 10.52
CA VAL A 730 29.27 37.97 11.85
C VAL A 730 30.65 38.47 12.30
N ALA A 731 31.64 38.43 11.41
CA ALA A 731 32.98 38.96 11.69
C ALA A 731 32.94 40.45 12.06
N PHE A 732 32.18 41.26 11.32
CA PHE A 732 31.99 42.69 11.61
C PHE A 732 31.33 42.92 12.97
N LEU A 733 30.25 42.19 13.29
CA LEU A 733 29.59 42.30 14.60
C LEU A 733 30.52 41.91 15.74
N CYS A 734 31.29 40.83 15.60
CA CYS A 734 32.29 40.45 16.60
C CYS A 734 33.35 41.53 16.81
N LEU A 735 33.97 42.02 15.73
CA LEU A 735 35.02 43.06 15.80
C LEU A 735 34.47 44.38 16.36
N PHE A 736 33.22 44.74 16.02
CA PHE A 736 32.57 45.96 16.49
C PHE A 736 32.22 45.88 17.99
N MET A 737 31.69 44.75 18.47
CA MET A 737 31.49 44.51 19.91
C MET A 737 32.81 44.53 20.70
N LEU A 738 33.91 44.08 20.08
CA LEU A 738 35.25 44.16 20.66
C LEU A 738 35.90 45.57 20.52
N GLY A 739 35.21 46.55 19.93
CA GLY A 739 35.76 47.89 19.71
C GLY A 739 36.99 47.92 18.80
N LYS A 740 37.26 46.84 18.04
CA LYS A 740 38.35 46.72 17.05
C LYS A 740 37.95 47.44 15.76
N LEU A 741 37.78 48.76 15.87
CA LEU A 741 37.22 49.60 14.81
C LEU A 741 38.11 49.63 13.57
N GLU A 742 39.42 49.52 13.73
CA GLU A 742 40.42 49.45 12.67
C GLU A 742 40.29 48.13 11.87
N ASP A 743 40.07 47.00 12.55
CA ASP A 743 39.79 45.71 11.90
C ASP A 743 38.42 45.72 11.19
N CYS A 744 37.42 46.40 11.76
CA CYS A 744 36.12 46.59 11.11
C CYS A 744 36.25 47.43 9.83
N LEU A 745 37.02 48.52 9.89
CA LEU A 745 37.30 49.40 8.77
C LEU A 745 38.05 48.65 7.67
N GLN A 746 39.06 47.87 8.04
CA GLN A 746 39.79 47.01 7.11
C GLN A 746 38.86 45.93 6.50
N LEU A 747 37.94 45.34 7.27
CA LEU A 747 36.96 44.37 6.75
C LEU A 747 35.98 44.99 5.74
N LEU A 748 35.58 46.25 5.92
CA LEU A 748 34.78 47.00 4.95
C LEU A 748 35.58 47.32 3.68
N VAL A 749 36.88 47.65 3.80
CA VAL A 749 37.76 47.86 2.64
C VAL A 749 38.05 46.54 1.90
N ASP A 750 38.37 45.45 2.62
CA ASP A 750 38.57 44.09 2.09
C ASP A 750 37.34 43.59 1.31
N SER A 751 36.13 43.94 1.78
CA SER A 751 34.86 43.61 1.12
C SER A 751 34.39 44.65 0.09
N ASN A 752 35.25 45.61 -0.27
CA ASN A 752 35.01 46.67 -1.26
C ASN A 752 33.82 47.61 -0.96
N ARG A 753 33.42 47.73 0.32
CA ARG A 753 32.36 48.63 0.82
C ARG A 753 32.93 50.00 1.21
N ILE A 754 33.77 50.58 0.35
CA ILE A 754 34.57 51.79 0.64
C ILE A 754 33.73 53.01 1.09
N PRO A 755 32.54 53.32 0.52
CA PRO A 755 31.71 54.43 1.02
C PRO A 755 31.23 54.23 2.46
N GLU A 756 30.96 52.99 2.86
CA GLU A 756 30.55 52.64 4.22
C GLU A 756 31.74 52.68 5.17
N ALA A 757 32.93 52.28 4.71
CA ALA A 757 34.18 52.49 5.44
C ALA A 757 34.42 53.99 5.69
N ALA A 758 34.15 54.88 4.71
CA ALA A 758 34.29 56.32 4.89
C ALA A 758 33.30 56.90 5.93
N LEU A 759 32.05 56.41 5.93
CA LEU A 759 31.05 56.79 6.93
C LEU A 759 31.38 56.23 8.33
N MET A 760 31.89 54.99 8.42
CA MET A 760 32.34 54.39 9.67
C MET A 760 33.56 55.13 10.24
N ALA A 761 34.54 55.47 9.39
CA ALA A 761 35.66 56.32 9.78
C ALA A 761 35.16 57.67 10.30
N ARG A 762 34.30 58.38 9.58
CA ARG A 762 33.75 59.67 10.05
C ARG A 762 33.02 59.57 11.39
N SER A 763 32.41 58.42 11.71
CA SER A 763 31.61 58.23 12.93
C SER A 763 32.42 57.72 14.13
N TYR A 764 33.49 56.95 13.90
CA TYR A 764 34.22 56.23 14.97
C TYR A 764 35.75 56.33 14.90
N LEU A 765 36.32 56.63 13.73
CA LEU A 765 37.76 56.83 13.49
C LEU A 765 38.05 58.07 12.61
N PRO A 766 37.73 59.30 13.04
CA PRO A 766 37.99 60.53 12.28
C PRO A 766 39.40 60.62 11.66
N SER A 767 40.43 60.19 12.41
CA SER A 767 41.83 60.12 11.99
C SER A 767 42.07 59.34 10.70
N LYS A 768 41.18 58.40 10.35
CA LYS A 768 41.25 57.57 9.14
C LYS A 768 40.42 58.08 7.96
N VAL A 769 39.67 59.18 8.10
CA VAL A 769 38.80 59.67 7.02
C VAL A 769 39.59 60.10 5.79
N SER A 770 40.69 60.85 5.93
CA SER A 770 41.54 61.24 4.77
C SER A 770 42.03 60.00 3.99
N GLU A 771 42.60 59.01 4.67
CA GLU A 771 43.08 57.76 4.06
C GLU A 771 41.96 57.00 3.30
N ILE A 772 40.77 56.86 3.90
CA ILE A 772 39.65 56.15 3.30
C ILE A 772 38.97 56.98 2.20
N VAL A 773 38.90 58.31 2.32
CA VAL A 773 38.39 59.22 1.28
C VAL A 773 39.35 59.26 0.10
N ALA A 774 40.67 59.19 0.30
CA ALA A 774 41.64 59.05 -0.78
C ALA A 774 41.48 57.71 -1.52
N LEU A 775 41.21 56.62 -0.81
CA LEU A 775 40.85 55.33 -1.42
C LEU A 775 39.51 55.41 -2.18
N TRP A 776 38.49 56.05 -1.61
CA TRP A 776 37.18 56.22 -2.25
C TRP A 776 37.26 57.10 -3.50
N ARG A 777 37.96 58.24 -3.44
CA ARG A 777 38.31 59.08 -4.61
C ARG A 777 38.98 58.24 -5.68
N LYS A 778 40.01 57.45 -5.33
CA LYS A 778 40.77 56.61 -6.28
C LYS A 778 39.92 55.52 -6.94
N ASP A 779 38.96 54.93 -6.21
CA ASP A 779 38.04 53.95 -6.78
C ASP A 779 36.95 54.60 -7.64
N LEU A 780 36.30 55.64 -7.12
CA LEU A 780 35.23 56.37 -7.80
C LEU A 780 35.72 57.06 -9.08
N ASN A 781 36.99 57.50 -9.14
CA ASN A 781 37.60 58.09 -10.34
C ASN A 781 37.73 57.08 -11.51
N LYS A 782 37.69 55.77 -11.24
CA LYS A 782 37.59 54.74 -12.31
C LYS A 782 36.24 54.78 -13.04
N ILE A 783 35.20 55.32 -12.39
CA ILE A 783 33.80 55.25 -12.81
C ILE A 783 33.28 56.64 -13.23
N ASN A 784 33.53 57.67 -12.41
CA ASN A 784 33.12 59.05 -12.64
C ASN A 784 34.09 60.02 -11.96
N GLN A 785 35.06 60.53 -12.74
CA GLN A 785 36.04 61.52 -12.30
C GLN A 785 35.40 62.74 -11.62
N LYS A 786 34.31 63.29 -12.17
CA LYS A 786 33.66 64.49 -11.63
C LYS A 786 32.99 64.24 -10.26
N ALA A 787 32.58 63.00 -9.99
CA ALA A 787 32.09 62.62 -8.66
C ALA A 787 33.25 62.45 -7.67
N ALA A 788 34.37 61.85 -8.09
CA ALA A 788 35.57 61.75 -7.26
C ALA A 788 36.14 63.12 -6.88
N GLU A 789 36.17 64.08 -7.81
CA GLU A 789 36.55 65.48 -7.58
C GLU A 789 35.60 66.23 -6.61
N SER A 790 34.39 65.71 -6.35
CA SER A 790 33.42 66.31 -5.41
C SER A 790 33.50 65.76 -3.99
N LEU A 791 34.26 64.69 -3.75
CA LEU A 791 34.50 64.16 -2.40
C LEU A 791 35.48 65.07 -1.66
N ALA A 792 34.99 65.95 -0.79
CA ALA A 792 35.84 66.78 0.06
C ALA A 792 36.68 65.92 1.02
N ASP A 793 37.94 66.30 1.19
CA ASP A 793 38.88 65.71 2.14
C ASP A 793 39.02 66.65 3.34
N PRO A 794 38.92 66.20 4.60
CA PRO A 794 39.10 67.05 5.77
C PRO A 794 40.47 67.73 5.88
N GLU A 795 41.53 67.16 5.30
CA GLU A 795 42.87 67.76 5.33
C GLU A 795 43.04 68.84 4.24
N GLU A 796 42.42 68.66 3.07
CA GLU A 796 42.44 69.66 1.98
C GLU A 796 41.45 70.82 2.22
N TYR A 797 40.28 70.54 2.80
CA TYR A 797 39.20 71.49 2.99
C TYR A 797 38.60 71.46 4.43
N PRO A 798 39.38 71.80 5.48
CA PRO A 798 38.87 71.80 6.86
C PRO A 798 37.59 72.61 7.06
N ASN A 799 37.44 73.71 6.31
CA ASN A 799 36.27 74.60 6.36
C ASN A 799 34.94 73.94 5.92
N LEU A 800 34.96 72.73 5.37
CA LEU A 800 33.77 71.95 5.01
C LEU A 800 33.38 70.92 6.10
N PHE A 801 34.19 70.80 7.16
CA PHE A 801 34.01 69.84 8.25
C PHE A 801 33.99 70.58 9.59
N GLU A 802 32.79 71.03 9.98
CA GLU A 802 32.55 71.59 11.32
C GLU A 802 32.97 70.59 12.42
N ASP A 803 33.48 71.11 13.53
CA ASP A 803 33.96 70.36 14.69
C ASP A 803 35.09 69.32 14.44
N TRP A 804 35.75 69.33 13.27
CA TRP A 804 36.76 68.32 12.90
C TRP A 804 37.88 68.12 13.94
N GLN A 805 38.41 69.21 14.50
CA GLN A 805 39.44 69.14 15.55
C GLN A 805 38.91 68.58 16.87
N VAL A 806 37.63 68.84 17.20
CA VAL A 806 36.97 68.27 18.38
C VAL A 806 36.78 66.76 18.19
N ALA A 807 36.36 66.32 17.00
CA ALA A 807 36.21 64.90 16.68
C ALA A 807 37.53 64.11 16.83
N LEU A 808 38.66 64.70 16.41
CA LEU A 808 40.00 64.10 16.59
C LEU A 808 40.43 64.06 18.07
N ALA A 809 40.16 65.11 18.85
CA ALA A 809 40.45 65.14 20.29
C ALA A 809 39.59 64.13 21.08
N VAL A 810 38.32 64.01 20.69
CA VAL A 810 37.38 62.99 21.20
C VAL A 810 37.89 61.59 20.87
N GLU A 811 38.30 61.32 19.63
CA GLU A 811 38.85 60.02 19.22
C GLU A 811 40.08 59.63 20.06
N ALA A 812 41.03 60.55 20.24
CA ALA A 812 42.22 60.32 21.05
C ALA A 812 41.89 59.98 22.51
N LYS A 813 40.96 60.73 23.13
CA LYS A 813 40.51 60.47 24.51
C LYS A 813 39.71 59.17 24.62
N ALA A 814 38.91 58.83 23.62
CA ALA A 814 38.16 57.57 23.60
C ALA A 814 39.08 56.35 23.41
N ALA A 815 40.17 56.48 22.65
CA ALA A 815 41.11 55.40 22.37
C ALA A 815 41.69 54.76 23.65
N GLU A 816 41.93 55.55 24.70
CA GLU A 816 42.39 55.06 26.01
C GLU A 816 41.37 54.12 26.70
N THR A 817 40.11 54.14 26.29
CA THR A 817 39.02 53.29 26.82
C THR A 817 38.60 52.15 25.90
N ARG A 818 39.11 52.10 24.66
CA ARG A 818 38.84 50.99 23.72
C ARG A 818 39.44 49.68 24.23
N CYS A 819 38.83 48.56 23.83
CA CYS A 819 39.24 47.20 24.21
C CYS A 819 39.27 46.91 25.73
N LYS A 820 38.73 47.80 26.58
CA LYS A 820 38.56 47.57 28.02
C LYS A 820 37.10 47.21 28.30
N TYR A 821 36.84 45.93 28.55
CA TYR A 821 35.51 45.42 28.88
C TYR A 821 35.36 45.39 30.41
N PRO A 822 34.40 46.11 31.00
CA PRO A 822 34.02 45.89 32.39
C PRO A 822 33.40 44.49 32.53
N PRO A 823 33.62 43.77 33.64
CA PRO A 823 32.96 42.50 33.90
C PRO A 823 31.43 42.61 33.79
N ALA A 824 30.74 41.57 33.31
CA ALA A 824 29.28 41.59 33.15
C ALA A 824 28.52 41.90 34.48
N ALA A 825 29.12 41.63 35.63
CA ALA A 825 28.61 41.99 36.95
C ALA A 825 28.49 43.52 37.18
N GLU A 826 29.28 44.33 36.48
CA GLU A 826 29.28 45.80 36.58
C GLU A 826 28.27 46.46 35.62
N TYR A 827 27.52 45.69 34.82
CA TYR A 827 26.57 46.19 33.83
C TYR A 827 25.59 47.24 34.40
N LEU A 828 25.07 47.01 35.62
CA LEU A 828 24.15 47.95 36.30
C LEU A 828 24.77 49.33 36.57
N GLN A 829 26.10 49.44 36.66
CA GLN A 829 26.82 50.71 36.84
C GLN A 829 27.07 51.46 35.51
N HIS A 830 26.70 50.85 34.38
CA HIS A 830 26.93 51.40 33.05
C HIS A 830 25.66 51.48 32.18
N ALA A 831 24.56 50.86 32.60
CA ALA A 831 23.28 50.89 31.90
C ALA A 831 22.70 52.32 31.75
N ASP A 832 22.83 53.17 32.77
CA ASP A 832 22.24 54.51 32.81
C ASP A 832 23.12 55.63 32.17
N ARG A 833 24.10 55.27 31.33
CA ARG A 833 24.92 56.27 30.61
C ARG A 833 24.07 57.06 29.61
N SER A 834 24.08 58.39 29.75
CA SER A 834 23.27 59.31 28.93
C SER A 834 23.53 59.16 27.43
N THR A 835 22.48 59.23 26.61
CA THR A 835 22.53 59.12 25.14
C THR A 835 23.09 60.36 24.42
N ALA A 836 23.79 61.24 25.11
CA ALA A 836 24.47 62.39 24.51
C ALA A 836 25.70 61.92 23.72
N SER A 837 26.02 62.57 22.59
CA SER A 837 27.16 62.17 21.78
C SER A 837 28.50 62.44 22.48
N LEU A 838 29.54 61.73 22.06
CA LEU A 838 30.91 61.96 22.52
C LEU A 838 31.45 63.35 22.16
N VAL A 839 30.83 64.05 21.20
CA VAL A 839 31.20 65.43 20.82
C VAL A 839 30.46 66.47 21.67
N GLU A 840 29.18 66.27 21.96
CA GLU A 840 28.42 67.14 22.88
C GLU A 840 28.96 67.06 24.31
N THR A 841 29.26 65.85 24.80
CA THR A 841 29.86 65.66 26.12
C THR A 841 31.26 66.26 26.22
N PHE A 842 32.04 66.30 25.13
CA PHE A 842 33.35 66.97 25.09
C PHE A 842 33.21 68.49 25.03
N ARG A 843 32.26 69.03 24.26
CA ARG A 843 31.94 70.47 24.27
C ARG A 843 31.59 70.97 25.67
N ASN A 844 30.73 70.24 26.39
CA ASN A 844 30.35 70.60 27.76
C ASN A 844 31.58 70.65 28.68
N MET A 845 32.50 69.67 28.59
CA MET A 845 33.75 69.69 29.36
C MET A 845 34.68 70.89 29.05
N GLN A 846 34.60 71.49 27.87
CA GLN A 846 35.40 72.67 27.52
C GLN A 846 34.72 74.00 27.89
N MET A 847 33.37 74.05 27.91
CA MET A 847 32.64 75.25 28.31
C MET A 847 32.76 75.55 29.81
N ASP A 848 33.02 74.54 30.64
CA ASP A 848 33.26 74.72 32.08
C ASP A 848 34.67 75.31 32.40
N GLU A 849 35.61 75.39 31.44
CA GLU A 849 36.97 75.92 31.67
C GLU A 849 37.09 77.45 31.45
N GLU A 850 36.24 78.09 30.63
CA GLU A 850 36.32 79.54 30.33
C GLU A 850 35.55 80.45 31.31
N HIS A 851 34.97 79.90 32.38
CA HIS A 851 34.10 80.64 33.31
C HIS A 851 34.49 80.51 34.79
N LEU A 852 35.78 80.68 35.13
CA LEU A 852 36.22 80.79 36.53
C LEU A 852 37.57 81.54 36.76
N GLU A 853 37.75 82.75 36.20
CA GLU A 853 38.84 83.66 36.62
C GLU A 853 38.35 84.97 37.26
N ASN A 854 38.84 85.22 38.48
CA ASN A 854 38.89 86.50 39.21
C ASN A 854 37.56 87.17 39.62
N GLY A 855 37.16 86.93 40.88
CA GLY A 855 36.00 87.59 41.50
C GLY A 855 35.75 87.22 42.98
N GLU A 856 36.79 87.17 43.81
CA GLU A 856 36.65 86.95 45.27
C GLU A 856 35.80 88.05 45.94
N LEU A 857 34.99 87.67 46.94
CA LEU A 857 34.70 88.46 48.14
C LEU A 857 33.92 87.63 49.19
N ASP A 858 34.40 87.69 50.43
CA ASP A 858 33.79 87.35 51.74
C ASP A 858 33.07 86.00 51.94
N TYR A 859 33.42 85.11 52.89
CA TYR A 859 33.85 85.17 54.31
C TYR A 859 32.74 84.73 55.30
N GLU A 860 33.18 84.21 56.44
CA GLU A 860 32.43 83.73 57.63
C GLU A 860 31.61 82.43 57.38
N ASP A 861 32.08 81.24 57.79
CA ASP A 861 32.45 80.71 59.12
C ASP A 861 31.26 80.13 59.92
N ALA A 862 31.24 78.79 60.06
CA ALA A 862 30.72 78.07 61.24
C ALA A 862 31.00 76.54 61.17
N GLU A 863 32.17 76.10 61.63
CA GLU A 863 32.24 74.90 62.49
C GLU A 863 31.54 75.23 63.85
N PRO A 864 31.11 74.25 64.69
CA PRO A 864 31.75 72.94 64.89
C PRO A 864 30.82 71.74 65.21
N ASN A 865 31.48 70.62 65.56
CA ASN A 865 30.95 69.45 66.25
C ASN A 865 30.28 69.76 67.60
N GLY A 866 29.42 68.86 68.09
CA GLY A 866 28.97 68.81 69.50
C GLY A 866 27.97 67.67 69.75
N ASP A 867 28.18 66.92 70.83
CA ASP A 867 27.30 65.84 71.30
C ASP A 867 26.15 66.37 72.21
N ASP A 868 25.39 65.41 72.74
CA ASP A 868 24.53 65.45 73.94
C ASP A 868 23.05 65.91 73.88
N GLU A 869 22.22 64.91 74.26
CA GLU A 869 21.11 64.93 75.24
C GLU A 869 19.73 65.60 74.96
N GLU A 870 18.70 64.72 75.06
CA GLU A 870 17.38 64.90 75.70
C GLU A 870 16.30 65.83 75.11
N ALA A 871 14.98 65.58 75.29
CA ALA A 871 14.21 64.34 75.56
C ALA A 871 12.67 64.61 75.45
N GLN A 872 11.86 63.55 75.59
CA GLN A 872 10.43 63.54 76.01
C GLN A 872 9.39 64.14 75.01
N GLU A 873 8.13 63.67 74.92
CA GLU A 873 7.44 62.57 75.63
C GLU A 873 6.28 61.95 74.79
N GLU A 874 6.24 60.61 74.72
CA GLU A 874 5.08 59.69 75.01
C GLU A 874 3.67 59.82 74.30
N PRO A 875 2.76 58.80 74.39
CA PRO A 875 3.01 57.34 74.29
C PRO A 875 1.87 56.45 73.69
N LYS A 876 2.17 55.14 73.47
CA LYS A 876 1.33 53.94 73.75
C LYS A 876 -0.03 53.77 73.00
N ASP A 877 -0.73 52.61 73.02
CA ASP A 877 -0.54 51.30 73.71
C ASP A 877 -1.05 50.11 72.85
N GLU A 878 -0.89 48.87 73.33
CA GLU A 878 -1.46 47.64 72.72
C GLU A 878 -2.96 47.40 73.08
N GLN A 879 -3.73 46.65 72.26
CA GLN A 879 -4.38 45.36 72.65
C GLN A 879 -5.50 44.80 71.74
N VAL A 880 -5.59 43.46 71.75
CA VAL A 880 -6.81 42.59 71.63
C VAL A 880 -7.51 42.44 70.27
N ALA A 881 -8.14 41.27 70.09
CA ALA A 881 -8.91 40.81 68.92
C ALA A 881 -10.31 40.33 69.34
N VAL A 882 -11.24 40.13 68.38
CA VAL A 882 -12.36 39.14 68.41
C VAL A 882 -13.17 39.17 67.10
N HIS A 883 -13.92 38.07 66.87
CA HIS A 883 -15.01 37.76 65.92
C HIS A 883 -16.03 38.90 65.58
N ASP A 884 -16.96 38.78 64.60
CA ASP A 884 -17.49 37.59 63.87
C ASP A 884 -18.09 37.92 62.47
N ASP A 885 -18.64 36.87 61.82
CA ASP A 885 -19.67 36.89 60.74
C ASP A 885 -19.32 37.53 59.36
N GLY A 886 -20.01 37.17 58.26
CA GLY A 886 -21.00 36.10 58.06
C GLY A 886 -22.00 36.39 56.92
N GLN A 887 -22.41 35.34 56.18
CA GLN A 887 -23.52 35.28 55.20
C GLN A 887 -23.36 36.13 53.90
N GLU A 888 -23.69 35.67 52.69
CA GLU A 888 -24.80 34.86 52.11
C GLU A 888 -26.08 35.66 51.79
N GLU A 889 -26.38 35.79 50.49
CA GLU A 889 -27.65 35.48 49.79
C GLU A 889 -27.52 36.05 48.34
N ALA A 890 -27.67 35.33 47.23
CA ALA A 890 -28.64 34.32 46.79
C ALA A 890 -29.93 34.90 46.16
N VAL A 891 -30.03 34.79 44.83
CA VAL A 891 -31.30 34.76 44.08
C VAL A 891 -31.16 33.65 43.02
N ALA A 892 -32.17 32.78 42.92
CA ALA A 892 -32.23 31.64 42.01
C ALA A 892 -33.54 31.69 41.19
N VAL A 893 -33.98 30.54 40.62
CA VAL A 893 -35.34 30.30 40.06
C VAL A 893 -35.56 30.94 38.65
N ASP A 894 -35.94 30.24 37.57
CA ASP A 894 -36.08 28.78 37.32
C ASP A 894 -36.38 28.39 35.84
N VAL A 895 -36.47 27.08 35.57
CA VAL A 895 -37.40 26.39 34.60
C VAL A 895 -37.19 26.46 33.06
N ASP A 896 -36.71 25.33 32.53
CA ASP A 896 -37.17 24.45 31.44
C ASP A 896 -37.82 24.91 30.10
N SER A 897 -37.37 24.21 29.03
CA SER A 897 -38.16 23.36 28.09
C SER A 897 -38.22 23.66 26.56
N ASN A 898 -38.09 22.56 25.82
CA ASN A 898 -38.63 22.19 24.50
C ASN A 898 -38.36 22.98 23.19
N ASP A 899 -37.62 22.31 22.30
CA ASP A 899 -38.12 21.72 21.03
C ASP A 899 -39.18 22.46 20.18
N GLY A 900 -38.83 22.68 18.91
CA GLY A 900 -39.76 23.07 17.84
C GLY A 900 -39.12 22.97 16.44
N ALA A 901 -39.28 21.82 15.79
CA ALA A 901 -38.72 21.56 14.44
C ALA A 901 -39.74 21.85 13.30
N VAL A 902 -39.25 21.76 12.04
CA VAL A 902 -39.94 21.28 10.79
C VAL A 902 -39.70 22.16 9.54
N LEU A 903 -38.84 21.66 8.63
CA LEU A 903 -38.80 21.81 7.15
C LEU A 903 -38.71 23.25 6.54
N VAL A 904 -38.19 23.50 5.33
CA VAL A 904 -38.39 22.86 4.01
C VAL A 904 -37.21 23.11 3.06
N ASN A 905 -36.86 22.09 2.24
CA ASN A 905 -36.07 22.07 0.99
C ASN A 905 -34.79 22.94 0.83
N GLY A 906 -33.65 22.24 0.70
CA GLY A 906 -32.50 22.68 -0.09
C GLY A 906 -32.15 21.59 -1.12
N SER A 907 -31.81 21.95 -2.36
CA SER A 907 -31.47 21.00 -3.44
C SER A 907 -29.97 20.73 -3.49
N GLU A 908 -29.60 19.46 -3.69
CA GLU A 908 -28.20 18.99 -3.72
C GLU A 908 -27.43 19.50 -4.95
N ALA A 909 -26.18 19.87 -4.73
CA ALA A 909 -25.15 20.00 -5.76
C ALA A 909 -23.80 19.63 -5.11
N GLU A 910 -23.18 18.55 -5.56
CA GLU A 910 -21.95 17.98 -4.98
C GLU A 910 -20.71 18.54 -5.69
N GLU A 911 -19.74 19.07 -4.94
CA GLU A 911 -18.33 19.11 -5.34
C GLU A 911 -17.45 18.77 -4.14
N GLU A 912 -16.60 17.75 -4.27
CA GLU A 912 -15.80 17.19 -3.16
C GLU A 912 -14.49 17.94 -2.92
N TRP A 913 -14.12 18.07 -1.63
CA TRP A 913 -12.76 18.39 -1.21
C TRP A 913 -12.06 17.15 -0.64
N VAL A 914 -10.97 16.70 -1.26
CA VAL A 914 -9.85 16.04 -0.54
C VAL A 914 -8.51 16.41 -1.21
N LEU A 915 -7.68 17.20 -0.51
CA LEU A 915 -6.22 17.05 -0.62
C LEU A 915 -5.79 15.97 0.36
N PHE A 916 -4.77 15.17 0.02
CA PHE A 916 -3.69 14.91 0.97
C PHE A 916 -2.35 14.62 0.29
N LEU A 917 -1.27 14.89 1.01
CA LEU A 917 0.11 14.74 0.55
C LEU A 917 0.61 13.29 0.77
N CYS A 918 1.66 12.91 0.04
CA CYS A 918 2.93 12.58 0.72
C CYS A 918 4.13 12.71 -0.23
N LEU A 919 5.28 13.17 0.27
CA LEU A 919 6.46 13.46 -0.54
C LEU A 919 7.76 13.28 0.27
N HIS A 920 8.50 12.20 0.00
CA HIS A 920 9.90 11.95 0.40
C HIS A 920 10.62 11.33 -0.81
N ARG A 921 11.83 11.79 -1.21
CA ARG A 921 13.17 11.50 -0.64
C ARG A 921 13.50 9.99 -0.66
N VAL A 922 14.59 9.51 -1.28
CA VAL A 922 15.65 10.14 -2.12
C VAL A 922 15.76 9.37 -3.48
N THR A 923 16.83 9.15 -4.26
CA THR A 923 18.31 9.31 -4.16
C THR A 923 18.93 9.46 -5.58
N GLU A 924 20.19 9.87 -5.67
CA GLU A 924 21.06 9.77 -6.87
C GLU A 924 21.64 8.33 -7.04
N PRO A 925 22.55 7.98 -7.99
CA PRO A 925 23.19 8.80 -9.05
C PRO A 925 23.38 8.12 -10.45
N SER A 926 24.02 8.89 -11.34
CA SER A 926 25.11 8.50 -12.27
C SER A 926 24.89 8.42 -13.80
N GLN A 927 25.73 9.23 -14.46
CA GLN A 927 26.48 9.02 -15.72
C GLN A 927 25.85 9.14 -17.14
N ASP A 928 26.56 10.01 -17.88
CA ASP A 928 26.94 9.97 -19.30
C ASP A 928 25.93 10.30 -20.45
N ARG A 929 26.15 11.50 -21.00
CA ARG A 929 26.33 11.78 -22.45
C ARG A 929 25.25 11.30 -23.45
N ARG A 930 24.49 12.26 -24.01
CA ARG A 930 24.80 12.81 -25.37
C ARG A 930 23.82 13.88 -25.91
N PHE A 931 24.33 14.59 -26.93
CA PHE A 931 23.63 15.27 -28.04
C PHE A 931 22.60 16.38 -27.74
N GLN A 932 23.15 17.57 -27.51
CA GLN A 932 22.91 18.75 -28.35
C GLN A 932 22.43 18.46 -29.79
N LEU A 933 21.35 19.10 -30.27
CA LEU A 933 21.28 19.80 -31.58
C LEU A 933 19.92 20.47 -31.88
N CYS A 934 19.95 21.39 -32.86
CA CYS A 934 18.83 22.00 -33.58
C CYS A 934 17.79 22.84 -32.80
N MET A 935 18.13 24.12 -32.62
CA MET A 935 17.16 25.22 -32.66
C MET A 935 16.97 25.68 -34.13
N ASP A 936 16.15 26.70 -34.36
CA ASP A 936 15.99 27.48 -35.61
C ASP A 936 15.36 26.81 -36.85
N HIS A 937 14.03 26.92 -36.96
CA HIS A 937 13.38 27.25 -38.24
C HIS A 937 12.05 28.01 -38.07
N LEU A 938 11.74 28.85 -39.07
CA LEU A 938 10.44 29.49 -39.36
C LEU A 938 9.91 30.57 -38.39
N MET A 939 10.39 31.81 -38.63
CA MET A 939 9.49 32.97 -38.73
C MET A 939 9.29 33.28 -40.22
N GLU A 940 8.05 33.51 -40.69
CA GLU A 940 7.60 34.78 -41.30
C GLU A 940 6.20 34.74 -41.96
N VAL A 941 5.40 35.76 -41.62
CA VAL A 941 4.43 36.52 -42.46
C VAL A 941 3.11 35.88 -42.98
N GLY A 942 1.98 36.47 -42.52
CA GLY A 942 0.75 36.70 -43.30
C GLY A 942 -0.49 35.85 -42.93
N GLY A 943 -1.65 36.38 -42.52
CA GLY A 943 -2.00 37.76 -42.07
C GLY A 943 -3.36 38.26 -42.59
N ALA A 944 -4.36 38.49 -41.72
CA ALA A 944 -5.63 39.16 -42.07
C ALA A 944 -6.43 39.73 -40.87
N THR A 945 -6.68 41.05 -40.90
CA THR A 945 -7.86 41.82 -40.40
C THR A 945 -8.43 41.67 -38.97
N ILE A 946 -8.72 42.83 -38.36
CA ILE A 946 -9.34 43.07 -37.04
C ILE A 946 -10.83 43.46 -37.21
N PRO A 947 -11.70 43.27 -36.21
CA PRO A 947 -12.41 44.41 -35.61
C PRO A 947 -12.31 44.48 -34.07
N ASN A 948 -12.55 45.67 -33.52
CA ASN A 948 -12.49 46.01 -32.09
C ASN A 948 -13.69 45.39 -31.31
N ASP A 949 -13.76 45.32 -29.97
CA ASP A 949 -13.57 46.40 -28.97
C ASP A 949 -13.08 45.94 -27.58
N ASN A 950 -12.41 46.88 -26.90
CA ASN A 950 -12.25 47.11 -25.45
C ASN A 950 -12.50 45.97 -24.44
N HIS A 951 -11.45 45.57 -23.71
CA HIS A 951 -11.25 46.07 -22.33
C HIS A 951 -9.86 45.75 -21.76
N ASP A 952 -9.37 46.58 -20.84
CA ASP A 952 -8.10 46.38 -20.13
C ASP A 952 -8.10 45.14 -19.24
N PHE A 953 -7.04 44.32 -19.32
CA PHE A 953 -6.64 43.46 -18.21
C PHE A 953 -5.13 43.47 -17.99
N ASN A 954 -4.71 44.01 -16.85
CA ASN A 954 -3.33 44.11 -16.43
C ASN A 954 -2.93 42.86 -15.64
N VAL A 955 -1.78 42.26 -15.96
CA VAL A 955 -1.35 40.97 -15.39
C VAL A 955 -0.91 41.14 -13.94
N ARG A 956 -1.63 40.50 -13.00
CA ARG A 956 -1.17 40.30 -11.62
C ARG A 956 -1.11 38.81 -11.29
N ARG A 957 -0.01 38.42 -10.63
CA ARG A 957 0.24 37.07 -10.12
C ARG A 957 -0.58 36.82 -8.84
N PRO A 958 -0.99 35.57 -8.55
CA PRO A 958 -1.69 35.24 -7.31
C PRO A 958 -0.78 35.38 -6.07
N SER A 959 -1.40 35.59 -4.90
CA SER A 959 -0.71 35.91 -3.64
C SER A 959 -1.30 35.17 -2.44
N VAL A 960 -0.64 34.09 -2.01
CA VAL A 960 -0.74 33.43 -0.69
C VAL A 960 0.65 32.82 -0.42
N GLY A 961 1.25 32.83 0.77
CA GLY A 961 0.87 33.45 2.04
C GLY A 961 1.57 32.68 3.17
N TYR A 962 2.22 33.36 4.12
CA TYR A 962 2.93 32.71 5.24
C TYR A 962 2.73 33.44 6.58
N LEU A 963 2.98 32.71 7.67
CA LEU A 963 2.40 32.93 8.99
C LEU A 963 2.91 34.16 9.74
N HIS A 964 2.05 34.70 10.60
CA HIS A 964 2.48 35.54 11.72
C HIS A 964 3.28 34.72 12.74
N LEU A 965 4.52 35.15 13.00
CA LEU A 965 5.19 34.99 14.29
C LEU A 965 5.59 36.39 14.79
N ARG A 966 5.40 36.64 16.10
CA ARG A 966 5.71 37.92 16.73
C ARG A 966 7.17 37.94 17.20
N PRO A 967 8.01 38.88 16.76
CA PRO A 967 9.24 39.24 17.49
C PRO A 967 8.88 40.14 18.69
N LEU A 968 9.62 40.01 19.78
CA LEU A 968 9.54 40.97 20.90
C LEU A 968 10.14 42.31 20.45
N ARG A 969 9.40 43.41 20.67
CA ARG A 969 9.97 44.76 20.68
C ARG A 969 10.34 45.12 22.11
N LEU A 970 11.63 45.20 22.42
CA LEU A 970 12.20 45.98 23.52
C LEU A 970 13.71 46.10 23.30
N LEU A 971 14.27 47.26 23.65
CA LEU A 971 15.67 47.68 23.43
C LEU A 971 16.07 47.91 21.95
N PHE A 972 17.12 48.71 21.76
CA PHE A 972 17.72 49.14 20.48
C PHE A 972 16.81 49.94 19.53
N GLY A 973 16.46 51.17 19.96
CA GLY A 973 16.10 52.27 19.05
C GLY A 973 17.32 53.10 18.62
N VAL A 974 17.10 54.04 17.68
CA VAL A 974 18.07 55.05 17.21
C VAL A 974 19.25 54.52 16.37
N ALA A 975 18.96 53.95 15.18
CA ALA A 975 19.92 53.86 14.06
C ALA A 975 19.25 53.56 12.68
N ALA A 976 18.04 54.08 12.42
CA ALA A 976 17.27 53.73 11.20
C ALA A 976 16.37 54.86 10.69
N GLN A 977 16.94 56.05 10.48
CA GLN A 977 16.25 57.16 9.80
C GLN A 977 17.22 57.95 8.93
N VAL A 978 17.49 57.43 7.73
CA VAL A 978 17.94 58.11 6.49
C VAL A 978 18.10 57.01 5.43
N PHE A 979 17.50 57.20 4.25
CA PHE A 979 17.37 56.25 3.14
C PHE A 979 16.50 55.00 3.39
N ASP A 980 15.20 55.18 3.20
CA ASP A 980 14.52 54.71 1.98
C ASP A 980 13.75 55.91 1.38
#